data_AF-A0A2T1DKI4-F1
#
_entry.id   AF-A0A2T1DKI4-F1
#
_cell.length_a   1.000
_cell.length_b   1.000
_cell.length_c   1.000
_cell.angle_alpha   90.00
_cell.angle_beta   90.00
_cell.angle_gamma   90.00
#
_symmetry.space_group_name_H-M   'P 1'
#
loop_
_entity.id
_entity.type
_entity.pdbx_description
1 polymer ?
#
loop_
_entity_poly.entity_id
_entity_poly.type
_entity_poly.pdbx_seq_one_letter_code
_entity_poly.pdbx_strand_id
1 'polypeptide(L)'
;MVRPLLGDIELQQVQKVETEADQTLAQHSIPALEGDFFQGLGRRNTWVKLSGVLTGAEVKTGLKDLRDKFRDAQPVDFIADIATATQVNQVVIEEMGVRELAGKPARFEYAFTLREYIPAPAPRQEPPPPIPPRLDPVTATLIVEVTVEGEPTFDFSKVTLTVQGTQDEDNTTLDRTLTNRANNIWTEADFPPGSYTARAIVPSDPELPPGSATAVVQSGQTTQVTITLRRNPQRLTNVAKKFVVHFWFDKAFVEPCMRHVLRQVADYASHHADEKMLIVGNTDESGRDNYNLSLGDRRARSVYAYLTSGRDQPGALTEWNLLRRSQDGQQPTVKDNWNVRQYQYMLQTLGFYPGNVKDTHDALTTQGVKDFQTSKGLPPTGVVNDATWEKLIEAYLSLDPQAVADAQFFRNCGDEPLKWVSCGEQHPLDDTPIDACAPELAWRPNRRTEILFVRADRLPRPEPIPVTFNLSGTPPVGSGWCVGSNTPDSNARRCDFLKQNCSTTLAPDEWCVEPVEPGSITVSGSISDENGNSLGEIKYVLIAPDGKFMDGERKCGPDRGKPIKGKTALDGTFAYPDQSSIGVYTMEVELPHPPQIAHAKTKPPATGRGSVVCKRLDSGDAVFDVIIRSGTPSQFAVNPLITLTSAIVVVKKSYTNPARQLVTLKTDAEFIGAGTLERSNNAIRFFIAATGNTEITFNGTDNVFDGAQLTAGVPLFAEGATPSTTIDDVQLTLTLSSVDLLVGPPKTATMTAVELTLEIGDRRSAPGVDPVPLSTAAKIDPGRSLEIRDPNNVHERALLMVRPANPATFTGNLVLTAMNDKVRVFAEADEVPATGQTPLPTPQVIPNGTIPPDGLKFWAEGANVSASPRDSGFQLGIQDIEKDGDRVIITITPGRILTLRLIDDRGQPVKNASYRLQAADKEFTGSTNVQGILQQRIPSNAITGKLLLDSKLFHRRNLQTGELVIDIWSIDLQLQDLDPPNKVTGAKARLNNLGLFAGIQVNSNLDDQTKRALQRFQTLHGIEPTGNLDSATQQKLREQYGS
;
A
#
# COMPACT_ATOMS: atom_id res chain seq x y z
N MET A 1 -5.38 -40.07 -42.50
CA MET A 1 -4.03 -39.99 -41.94
C MET A 1 -3.35 -38.83 -42.60
N VAL A 2 -3.18 -37.75 -41.86
CA VAL A 2 -2.47 -36.57 -42.35
C VAL A 2 -1.01 -36.98 -42.51
N ARG A 3 -0.47 -36.80 -43.72
CA ARG A 3 0.96 -37.06 -43.96
C ARG A 3 1.73 -35.94 -43.25
N PRO A 4 2.67 -36.25 -42.34
CA PRO A 4 3.32 -35.20 -41.56
C PRO A 4 4.05 -34.22 -42.47
N LEU A 5 3.81 -32.93 -42.31
CA LEU A 5 4.45 -31.86 -43.07
C LEU A 5 5.33 -31.05 -42.10
N LEU A 6 6.54 -30.74 -42.55
CA LEU A 6 7.44 -29.80 -41.88
C LEU A 6 7.83 -28.74 -42.89
N GLY A 7 7.21 -27.56 -42.78
CA GLY A 7 7.21 -26.54 -43.81
C GLY A 7 6.55 -27.06 -45.09
N ASP A 8 7.23 -26.88 -46.22
CA ASP A 8 6.75 -27.34 -47.52
C ASP A 8 7.17 -28.79 -47.84
N ILE A 9 7.90 -29.47 -46.94
CA ILE A 9 8.31 -30.86 -47.14
C ILE A 9 7.26 -31.80 -46.52
N GLU A 10 6.74 -32.69 -47.36
CA GLU A 10 6.02 -33.87 -46.92
C GLU A 10 7.01 -34.92 -46.37
N LEU A 11 6.92 -35.21 -45.07
CA LEU A 11 7.71 -36.24 -44.41
C LEU A 11 7.17 -37.63 -44.79
N GLN A 12 7.65 -38.14 -45.91
CA GLN A 12 7.34 -39.48 -46.39
C GLN A 12 7.88 -40.55 -45.42
N GLN A 13 7.15 -41.66 -45.28
CA GLN A 13 7.59 -42.84 -44.52
C GLN A 13 8.15 -42.53 -43.12
N VAL A 14 7.44 -41.71 -42.33
CA VAL A 14 7.81 -41.45 -40.93
C VAL A 14 7.79 -42.77 -40.15
N GLN A 15 8.92 -43.10 -39.53
CA GLN A 15 9.10 -44.36 -38.80
C GLN A 15 8.88 -44.18 -37.30
N LYS A 16 9.20 -43.00 -36.77
CA LYS A 16 9.08 -42.71 -35.34
C LYS A 16 8.70 -41.25 -35.11
N VAL A 17 7.75 -41.06 -34.19
CA VAL A 17 7.31 -39.77 -33.67
C VAL A 17 7.21 -39.89 -32.16
N GLU A 18 7.98 -39.10 -31.42
CA GLU A 18 7.96 -39.04 -29.95
C GLU A 18 7.72 -37.61 -29.46
N THR A 19 6.96 -37.46 -28.39
CA THR A 19 6.68 -36.17 -27.74
C THR A 19 7.10 -36.20 -26.28
N GLU A 20 7.78 -35.15 -25.83
CA GLU A 20 8.21 -34.96 -24.45
C GLU A 20 7.72 -33.59 -23.97
N ALA A 21 7.06 -33.57 -22.80
CA ALA A 21 6.45 -32.38 -22.24
C ALA A 21 6.75 -32.30 -20.74
N ASP A 22 7.24 -31.14 -20.31
CA ASP A 22 7.60 -30.87 -18.92
C ASP A 22 6.69 -29.80 -18.32
N GLN A 23 6.41 -29.92 -17.02
CA GLN A 23 5.76 -28.88 -16.23
C GLN A 23 6.77 -28.31 -15.23
N THR A 24 6.85 -26.98 -15.13
CA THR A 24 7.71 -26.32 -14.16
C THR A 24 6.92 -26.04 -12.88
N LEU A 25 7.43 -26.53 -11.75
CA LEU A 25 6.87 -26.31 -10.43
C LEU A 25 7.93 -25.64 -9.55
N ALA A 26 7.56 -24.61 -8.79
CA ALA A 26 8.41 -24.02 -7.75
C ALA A 26 7.97 -24.53 -6.38
N GLN A 27 8.88 -25.17 -5.65
CA GLN A 27 8.64 -25.70 -4.31
C GLN A 27 8.99 -24.63 -3.27
N HIS A 28 8.04 -24.35 -2.39
CA HIS A 28 8.18 -23.43 -1.28
C HIS A 28 7.99 -24.18 0.03
N SER A 29 9.06 -24.29 0.82
CA SER A 29 9.00 -24.87 2.15
C SER A 29 8.41 -23.88 3.15
N ILE A 30 7.47 -24.36 3.96
CA ILE A 30 6.76 -23.53 4.95
C ILE A 30 7.26 -23.90 6.35
N PRO A 31 7.89 -22.98 7.10
CA PRO A 31 8.38 -23.27 8.44
C PRO A 31 7.26 -23.71 9.39
N ALA A 32 7.53 -24.73 10.20
CA ALA A 32 6.65 -25.30 11.23
C ALA A 32 5.38 -26.03 10.72
N LEU A 33 5.31 -26.38 9.43
CA LEU A 33 4.28 -27.25 8.86
C LEU A 33 4.93 -28.49 8.21
N GLU A 34 4.32 -29.66 8.37
CA GLU A 34 4.70 -30.86 7.60
C GLU A 34 4.10 -30.79 6.20
N GLY A 35 4.78 -30.10 5.28
CA GLY A 35 4.46 -30.08 3.85
C GLY A 35 5.06 -28.89 3.09
N ASP A 36 5.36 -29.10 1.81
CA ASP A 36 5.81 -28.04 0.89
C ASP A 36 4.69 -27.61 -0.06
N PHE A 37 4.65 -26.32 -0.39
CA PHE A 37 3.73 -25.75 -1.38
C PHE A 37 4.40 -25.71 -2.76
N PHE A 38 3.80 -26.35 -3.77
CA PHE A 38 4.30 -26.32 -5.14
C PHE A 38 3.47 -25.35 -6.00
N GLN A 39 4.07 -24.23 -6.41
CA GLN A 39 3.48 -23.29 -7.35
C GLN A 39 3.71 -23.75 -8.79
N GLY A 40 2.63 -23.89 -9.57
CA GLY A 40 2.73 -24.17 -11.01
C GLY A 40 3.21 -22.94 -11.77
N LEU A 41 4.41 -23.02 -12.37
CA LEU A 41 5.00 -21.95 -13.20
C LEU A 41 4.73 -22.14 -14.71
N GLY A 42 3.81 -23.03 -15.06
CA GLY A 42 3.43 -23.33 -16.45
C GLY A 42 4.16 -24.55 -17.04
N ARG A 43 3.82 -24.88 -18.29
CA ARG A 43 4.48 -25.95 -19.07
C ARG A 43 5.68 -25.40 -19.82
N ARG A 44 6.76 -26.19 -19.95
CA ARG A 44 7.84 -25.88 -20.89
C ARG A 44 7.42 -26.23 -22.31
N ASN A 45 8.14 -25.69 -23.29
CA ASN A 45 7.90 -25.96 -24.69
C ASN A 45 8.01 -27.46 -24.98
N THR A 46 7.06 -28.00 -25.72
CA THR A 46 7.02 -29.41 -26.07
C THR A 46 8.12 -29.74 -27.07
N TRP A 47 8.81 -30.86 -26.87
CA TRP A 47 9.73 -31.41 -27.86
C TRP A 47 9.05 -32.50 -28.70
N VAL A 48 9.37 -32.52 -29.99
CA VAL A 48 8.93 -33.57 -30.93
C VAL A 48 10.14 -34.15 -31.65
N LYS A 49 10.39 -35.45 -31.50
CA LYS A 49 11.46 -36.16 -32.22
C LYS A 49 10.85 -36.94 -33.37
N LEU A 50 11.36 -36.70 -34.58
CA LEU A 50 10.91 -37.33 -35.82
C LEU A 50 12.06 -38.09 -36.48
N SER A 51 11.81 -39.30 -36.95
CA SER A 51 12.74 -39.96 -37.88
C SER A 51 12.00 -40.77 -38.94
N GLY A 52 12.60 -40.86 -40.13
CA GLY A 52 11.99 -41.50 -41.28
C GLY A 52 12.85 -41.42 -42.53
N VAL A 53 12.23 -41.66 -43.69
CA VAL A 53 12.92 -41.77 -44.97
C VAL A 53 12.21 -40.99 -46.07
N LEU A 54 12.89 -40.02 -46.66
CA LEU A 54 12.41 -39.23 -47.78
C LEU A 54 12.94 -39.78 -49.11
N THR A 55 12.09 -39.84 -50.14
CA THR A 55 12.47 -40.31 -51.48
C THR A 55 11.96 -39.39 -52.57
N GLY A 56 12.80 -39.08 -53.56
CA GLY A 56 12.42 -38.27 -54.73
C GLY A 56 13.37 -37.12 -55.03
N ALA A 57 13.36 -36.63 -56.27
CA ALA A 57 14.30 -35.61 -56.74
C ALA A 57 14.10 -34.24 -56.05
N GLU A 58 12.87 -33.93 -55.64
CA GLU A 58 12.50 -32.64 -55.05
C GLU A 58 12.87 -32.52 -53.56
N VAL A 59 13.12 -33.66 -52.91
CA VAL A 59 13.51 -33.76 -51.50
C VAL A 59 14.80 -32.97 -51.21
N LYS A 60 15.74 -32.95 -52.16
CA LYS A 60 17.04 -32.28 -51.98
C LYS A 60 16.89 -30.76 -51.84
N THR A 61 15.98 -30.16 -52.60
CA THR A 61 15.68 -28.73 -52.52
C THR A 61 14.99 -28.41 -51.21
N GLY A 62 13.95 -29.17 -50.85
CA GLY A 62 13.26 -28.99 -49.57
C GLY A 62 14.20 -29.13 -48.37
N LEU A 63 15.05 -30.18 -48.33
CA LEU A 63 15.99 -30.39 -47.22
C LEU A 63 17.03 -29.27 -47.14
N LYS A 64 17.40 -28.65 -48.26
CA LYS A 64 18.24 -27.45 -48.25
C LYS A 64 17.49 -26.28 -47.60
N ASP A 65 16.22 -26.06 -47.95
CA ASP A 65 15.42 -24.96 -47.40
C ASP A 65 15.16 -25.12 -45.90
N LEU A 66 14.88 -26.35 -45.44
CA LEU A 66 14.80 -26.64 -44.00
C LEU A 66 16.14 -26.44 -43.30
N ARG A 67 17.27 -26.76 -43.94
CA ARG A 67 18.59 -26.52 -43.37
C ARG A 67 18.89 -25.03 -43.26
N ASP A 68 18.46 -24.22 -44.22
CA ASP A 68 18.63 -22.77 -44.15
C ASP A 68 17.76 -22.18 -43.02
N LYS A 69 16.48 -22.60 -42.91
CA LYS A 69 15.61 -22.24 -41.76
C LYS A 69 16.17 -22.70 -40.41
N PHE A 70 16.78 -23.90 -40.36
CA PHE A 70 17.47 -24.41 -39.17
C PHE A 70 18.65 -23.51 -38.76
N ARG A 71 19.48 -23.08 -39.73
CA ARG A 71 20.62 -22.19 -39.45
C ARG A 71 20.20 -20.80 -38.97
N ASP A 72 19.07 -20.32 -39.47
CA ASP A 72 18.52 -19.01 -39.12
C ASP A 72 17.57 -19.05 -37.91
N ALA A 73 17.43 -20.22 -37.27
CA ALA A 73 16.50 -20.49 -36.17
C ALA A 73 15.05 -20.05 -36.46
N GLN A 74 14.64 -20.12 -37.74
CA GLN A 74 13.33 -19.68 -38.18
C GLN A 74 12.24 -20.70 -37.81
N PRO A 75 11.05 -20.24 -37.37
CA PRO A 75 9.93 -21.12 -37.12
C PRO A 75 9.43 -21.75 -38.43
N VAL A 76 9.01 -23.00 -38.32
CA VAL A 76 8.52 -23.83 -39.41
C VAL A 76 7.16 -24.38 -39.01
N ASP A 77 6.21 -24.34 -39.93
CA ASP A 77 4.90 -24.94 -39.69
C ASP A 77 5.04 -26.46 -39.58
N PHE A 78 4.39 -27.05 -38.58
CA PHE A 78 4.39 -28.49 -38.35
C PHE A 78 2.96 -29.01 -38.31
N ILE A 79 2.64 -29.92 -39.23
CA ILE A 79 1.31 -30.49 -39.34
C ILE A 79 1.45 -32.01 -39.25
N ALA A 80 0.91 -32.61 -38.19
CA ALA A 80 0.86 -34.06 -38.02
C ALA A 80 -0.34 -34.43 -37.13
N ASP A 81 -0.84 -35.67 -37.21
CA ASP A 81 -1.94 -36.13 -36.34
C ASP A 81 -1.59 -35.96 -34.84
N ILE A 82 -0.30 -36.01 -34.47
CA ILE A 82 0.17 -35.76 -33.10
C ILE A 82 0.10 -34.28 -32.68
N ALA A 83 0.24 -33.35 -33.62
CA ALA A 83 0.17 -31.91 -33.37
C ALA A 83 -1.25 -31.50 -32.91
N THR A 84 -2.29 -32.20 -33.38
CA THR A 84 -3.67 -31.98 -32.94
C THR A 84 -3.89 -32.41 -31.48
N ALA A 85 -3.14 -33.41 -31.00
CA ALA A 85 -3.20 -33.86 -29.61
C ALA A 85 -2.38 -32.99 -28.65
N THR A 86 -1.27 -32.40 -29.13
CA THR A 86 -0.37 -31.55 -28.31
C THR A 86 -0.55 -30.04 -28.51
N GLN A 87 -1.45 -29.62 -29.42
CA GLN A 87 -1.68 -28.21 -29.81
C GLN A 87 -0.43 -27.48 -30.34
N VAL A 88 0.53 -28.19 -30.94
CA VAL A 88 1.79 -27.63 -31.47
C VAL A 88 1.65 -27.32 -32.95
N ASN A 89 1.52 -26.03 -33.32
CA ASN A 89 1.30 -25.63 -34.72
C ASN A 89 2.58 -25.16 -35.44
N GLN A 90 3.51 -24.56 -34.69
CA GLN A 90 4.80 -24.09 -35.19
C GLN A 90 5.93 -24.64 -34.33
N VAL A 91 7.06 -24.93 -34.97
CA VAL A 91 8.24 -25.48 -34.32
C VAL A 91 9.51 -24.81 -34.84
N VAL A 92 10.54 -24.77 -34.03
CA VAL A 92 11.91 -24.54 -34.50
C VAL A 92 12.62 -25.89 -34.55
N ILE A 93 13.41 -26.11 -35.60
CA ILE A 93 14.27 -27.29 -35.68
C ILE A 93 15.44 -27.06 -34.71
N GLU A 94 15.54 -27.86 -33.66
CA GLU A 94 16.62 -27.79 -32.67
C GLU A 94 17.81 -28.65 -33.09
N GLU A 95 17.55 -29.81 -33.70
CA GLU A 95 18.58 -30.67 -34.27
C GLU A 95 18.14 -31.22 -35.63
N MET A 96 19.07 -31.22 -36.59
CA MET A 96 18.83 -31.71 -37.95
C MET A 96 19.87 -32.73 -38.38
N GLY A 97 19.47 -34.01 -38.45
CA GLY A 97 20.29 -35.10 -38.99
C GLY A 97 19.73 -35.58 -40.34
N VAL A 98 20.55 -35.61 -41.38
CA VAL A 98 20.18 -36.16 -42.70
C VAL A 98 21.32 -37.03 -43.22
N ARG A 99 21.01 -38.23 -43.73
CA ARG A 99 21.96 -39.18 -44.31
C ARG A 99 21.45 -39.67 -45.66
N GLU A 100 22.29 -39.62 -46.69
CA GLU A 100 21.98 -40.22 -47.99
C GLU A 100 22.48 -41.67 -48.01
N LEU A 101 21.60 -42.62 -48.33
CA LEU A 101 21.96 -44.04 -48.36
C LEU A 101 22.68 -44.39 -49.67
N ALA A 102 23.96 -44.76 -49.57
CA ALA A 102 24.74 -45.22 -50.72
C ALA A 102 24.11 -46.47 -51.36
N GLY A 103 23.73 -46.35 -52.64
CA GLY A 103 23.11 -47.43 -53.43
C GLY A 103 21.68 -47.16 -53.91
N LYS A 104 21.02 -46.09 -53.44
CA LYS A 104 19.72 -45.62 -53.99
C LYS A 104 19.71 -44.10 -54.13
N PRO A 105 20.01 -43.53 -55.32
CA PRO A 105 20.03 -42.09 -55.51
C PRO A 105 18.65 -41.48 -55.18
N ALA A 106 18.66 -40.30 -54.54
CA ALA A 106 17.46 -39.58 -54.08
C ALA A 106 16.68 -40.27 -52.95
N ARG A 107 17.36 -40.97 -52.03
CA ARG A 107 16.81 -41.50 -50.77
C ARG A 107 17.59 -41.00 -49.56
N PHE A 108 16.91 -40.29 -48.67
CA PHE A 108 17.50 -39.64 -47.49
C PHE A 108 16.84 -40.16 -46.22
N GLU A 109 17.63 -40.64 -45.26
CA GLU A 109 17.18 -40.85 -43.89
C GLU A 109 17.29 -39.52 -43.13
N TYR A 110 16.26 -39.17 -42.37
CA TYR A 110 16.25 -37.97 -41.55
C TYR A 110 15.94 -38.30 -40.08
N ALA A 111 16.51 -37.50 -39.19
CA ALA A 111 16.22 -37.46 -37.77
C ALA A 111 16.20 -35.99 -37.31
N PHE A 112 15.04 -35.50 -36.90
CA PHE A 112 14.83 -34.12 -36.47
C PHE A 112 14.37 -34.06 -35.02
N THR A 113 14.97 -33.17 -34.24
CA THR A 113 14.45 -32.75 -32.94
C THR A 113 13.82 -31.38 -33.12
N LEU A 114 12.53 -31.28 -32.86
CA LEU A 114 11.74 -30.06 -33.02
C LEU A 114 11.34 -29.54 -31.64
N ARG A 115 11.37 -28.23 -31.45
CA ARG A 115 10.87 -27.56 -30.24
C ARG A 115 9.69 -26.67 -30.60
N GLU A 116 8.61 -26.77 -29.84
CA GLU A 116 7.43 -25.92 -29.98
C GLU A 116 7.83 -24.43 -29.98
N TYR A 117 7.39 -23.73 -31.03
CA TYR A 117 7.53 -22.30 -31.17
C TYR A 117 6.23 -21.63 -30.74
N ILE A 118 6.29 -20.93 -29.61
CA ILE A 118 5.20 -20.07 -29.18
C ILE A 118 5.60 -18.66 -29.60
N PRO A 119 4.90 -18.04 -30.57
CA PRO A 119 5.15 -16.66 -30.92
C PRO A 119 4.94 -15.82 -29.66
N ALA A 120 5.90 -14.93 -29.37
CA ALA A 120 5.71 -13.96 -28.30
C ALA A 120 4.37 -13.25 -28.52
N PRO A 121 3.49 -13.16 -27.51
CA PRO A 121 2.18 -12.53 -27.67
C PRO A 121 2.34 -11.13 -28.26
N ALA A 122 1.47 -10.77 -29.20
CA ALA A 122 1.52 -9.46 -29.84
C ALA A 122 1.35 -8.36 -28.77
N PRO A 123 2.20 -7.32 -28.74
CA PRO A 123 2.06 -6.22 -27.80
C PRO A 123 0.74 -5.49 -28.04
N ARG A 124 -0.02 -5.23 -26.97
CA ARG A 124 -1.29 -4.49 -26.98
C ARG A 124 -1.01 -3.03 -27.37
N GLN A 125 -1.57 -2.54 -28.48
CA GLN A 125 -1.53 -1.11 -28.83
C GLN A 125 -2.70 -0.35 -28.18
N GLU A 126 -2.40 0.30 -27.06
CA GLU A 126 -3.05 1.54 -26.59
C GLU A 126 -2.30 2.75 -27.24
N PRO A 127 -2.72 4.04 -27.13
CA PRO A 127 -1.85 5.14 -27.56
C PRO A 127 -0.46 4.94 -26.93
N PRO A 128 0.62 5.06 -27.71
CA PRO A 128 1.76 4.14 -27.64
C PRO A 128 2.28 3.99 -26.21
N PRO A 129 2.05 2.84 -25.55
CA PRO A 129 2.69 2.49 -24.29
C PRO A 129 4.07 1.91 -24.60
N PRO A 130 5.00 1.96 -23.63
CA PRO A 130 6.42 1.94 -23.89
C PRO A 130 6.91 0.66 -24.56
N ILE A 131 8.03 0.79 -25.27
CA ILE A 131 9.04 -0.23 -25.62
C ILE A 131 9.03 -1.35 -24.54
N PRO A 132 9.13 -2.66 -24.86
CA PRO A 132 9.17 -3.68 -23.80
C PRO A 132 10.24 -3.28 -22.78
N PRO A 133 10.05 -3.40 -21.45
CA PRO A 133 11.22 -3.48 -20.64
C PRO A 133 11.92 -4.76 -21.15
N ARG A 134 12.97 -4.55 -21.93
CA ARG A 134 14.31 -4.96 -21.52
C ARG A 134 14.32 -4.87 -19.96
N LEU A 135 15.17 -5.55 -19.22
CA LEU A 135 15.69 -4.76 -18.09
C LEU A 135 16.45 -3.60 -18.77
N ASP A 136 15.72 -2.61 -19.30
CA ASP A 136 16.18 -1.25 -19.53
C ASP A 136 16.49 -0.91 -18.09
N PRO A 137 17.78 -0.88 -17.72
CA PRO A 137 18.18 -0.86 -16.32
C PRO A 137 17.59 0.41 -15.72
N VAL A 138 16.44 0.33 -15.05
CA VAL A 138 15.36 1.32 -15.21
C VAL A 138 15.90 2.71 -15.44
N THR A 139 16.10 3.08 -16.70
CA THR A 139 17.02 4.16 -16.94
C THR A 139 16.30 5.46 -16.67
N ALA A 140 16.97 6.36 -15.97
CA ALA A 140 16.47 7.70 -15.76
C ALA A 140 17.13 8.64 -16.75
N THR A 141 16.54 9.82 -16.92
CA THR A 141 17.20 10.88 -17.68
C THR A 141 18.02 11.69 -16.70
N LEU A 142 19.34 11.71 -16.89
CA LEU A 142 20.20 12.65 -16.18
C LEU A 142 20.36 13.89 -17.06
N ILE A 143 19.81 15.01 -16.60
CA ILE A 143 20.05 16.33 -17.18
C ILE A 143 21.08 17.01 -16.29
N VAL A 144 22.26 17.29 -16.84
CA VAL A 144 23.24 18.13 -16.16
C VAL A 144 23.31 19.45 -16.89
N GLU A 145 22.80 20.50 -16.26
CA GLU A 145 23.00 21.85 -16.74
C GLU A 145 24.29 22.39 -16.15
N VAL A 146 25.26 22.76 -16.98
CA VAL A 146 26.45 23.46 -16.52
C VAL A 146 26.27 24.95 -16.79
N THR A 147 26.28 25.78 -15.77
CA THR A 147 26.28 27.24 -15.93
C THR A 147 27.64 27.80 -15.57
N VAL A 148 28.11 28.86 -16.25
CA VAL A 148 29.26 29.65 -15.78
C VAL A 148 28.73 30.92 -15.15
N GLU A 149 28.99 31.09 -13.86
CA GLU A 149 28.47 32.20 -13.08
C GLU A 149 29.04 33.53 -13.61
N GLY A 150 28.16 34.49 -13.92
CA GLY A 150 28.52 35.81 -14.48
C GLY A 150 28.86 35.83 -15.97
N GLU A 151 28.87 34.69 -16.66
CA GLU A 151 29.25 34.60 -18.08
C GLU A 151 28.15 33.90 -18.93
N PRO A 152 27.01 34.56 -19.20
CA PRO A 152 25.90 33.97 -19.96
C PRO A 152 26.22 33.66 -21.43
N THR A 153 27.33 34.20 -21.95
CA THR A 153 27.84 33.97 -23.31
C THR A 153 29.05 33.02 -23.33
N PHE A 154 29.31 32.31 -22.23
CA PHE A 154 30.43 31.39 -22.12
C PHE A 154 30.38 30.30 -23.21
N ASP A 155 31.53 30.00 -23.80
CA ASP A 155 31.65 28.93 -24.79
C ASP A 155 31.72 27.57 -24.07
N PHE A 156 30.54 26.99 -23.82
CA PHE A 156 30.40 25.71 -23.15
C PHE A 156 31.03 24.53 -23.94
N SER A 157 31.51 24.72 -25.18
CA SER A 157 32.25 23.66 -25.91
C SER A 157 33.58 23.30 -25.27
N LYS A 158 34.09 24.17 -24.39
CA LYS A 158 35.31 23.96 -23.62
C LYS A 158 35.11 23.11 -22.36
N VAL A 159 33.86 22.78 -22.01
CA VAL A 159 33.53 22.01 -20.81
C VAL A 159 33.60 20.51 -21.12
N THR A 160 34.37 19.78 -20.31
CA THR A 160 34.33 18.31 -20.24
C THR A 160 33.55 17.92 -19.00
N LEU A 161 32.47 17.14 -19.16
CA LEU A 161 31.61 16.70 -18.07
C LEU A 161 31.77 15.20 -17.84
N THR A 162 32.15 14.79 -16.64
CA THR A 162 32.32 13.39 -16.22
C THR A 162 31.36 13.04 -15.09
N VAL A 163 30.74 11.87 -15.08
CA VAL A 163 29.85 11.39 -14.02
C VAL A 163 30.42 10.10 -13.42
N GLN A 164 30.63 10.09 -12.11
CA GLN A 164 31.21 8.98 -11.36
C GLN A 164 30.31 8.56 -10.19
N GLY A 165 30.07 7.27 -10.00
CA GLY A 165 29.20 6.80 -8.91
C GLY A 165 28.97 5.31 -8.87
N THR A 166 27.98 4.87 -8.08
CA THR A 166 27.58 3.46 -7.93
C THR A 166 26.15 3.25 -8.39
N GLN A 167 25.93 2.19 -9.17
CA GLN A 167 24.61 1.82 -9.70
C GLN A 167 23.80 1.04 -8.64
N ASP A 168 22.51 1.31 -8.51
CA ASP A 168 21.66 0.70 -7.47
C ASP A 168 21.35 -0.79 -7.73
N GLU A 169 21.39 -1.23 -8.99
CA GLU A 169 20.99 -2.60 -9.38
C GLU A 169 22.05 -3.66 -9.00
N ASP A 170 23.34 -3.34 -9.13
CA ASP A 170 24.44 -4.29 -8.95
C ASP A 170 25.60 -3.77 -8.07
N ASN A 171 25.47 -2.55 -7.54
CA ASN A 171 26.48 -1.84 -6.75
C ASN A 171 27.83 -1.67 -7.47
N THR A 172 27.84 -1.73 -8.81
CA THR A 172 29.04 -1.51 -9.61
C THR A 172 29.34 -0.02 -9.80
N THR A 173 30.61 0.31 -9.98
CA THR A 173 31.04 1.68 -10.22
C THR A 173 30.88 2.07 -11.69
N LEU A 174 30.33 3.25 -11.94
CA LEU A 174 30.23 3.88 -13.25
C LEU A 174 31.13 5.11 -13.29
N ASP A 175 31.92 5.26 -14.34
CA ASP A 175 32.69 6.48 -14.67
C ASP A 175 32.49 6.79 -16.16
N ARG A 176 31.84 7.90 -16.49
CA ARG A 176 31.42 8.23 -17.85
C ARG A 176 31.61 9.71 -18.18
N THR A 177 32.21 10.02 -19.31
CA THR A 177 32.21 11.40 -19.87
C THR A 177 30.95 11.61 -20.71
N LEU A 178 30.16 12.64 -20.40
CA LEU A 178 28.94 12.96 -21.14
C LEU A 178 29.27 13.80 -22.37
N THR A 179 28.64 13.46 -23.50
CA THR A 179 28.95 14.08 -24.80
C THR A 179 27.71 14.62 -25.50
N ASN A 180 26.51 14.13 -25.16
CA ASN A 180 25.27 14.62 -25.73
C ASN A 180 24.88 15.97 -25.10
N ARG A 181 25.23 17.06 -25.78
CA ARG A 181 25.13 18.43 -25.28
C ARG A 181 24.38 19.35 -26.24
N ALA A 182 23.47 20.14 -25.70
CA ALA A 182 22.90 21.33 -26.33
C ALA A 182 23.29 22.56 -25.51
N ASN A 183 24.25 23.34 -26.01
CA ASN A 183 24.80 24.51 -25.31
C ASN A 183 25.30 24.19 -23.89
N ASN A 184 24.59 24.64 -22.86
CA ASN A 184 24.94 24.52 -21.46
C ASN A 184 24.28 23.32 -20.79
N ILE A 185 23.55 22.47 -21.54
CA ILE A 185 22.81 21.32 -21.02
C ILE A 185 23.34 20.04 -21.64
N TRP A 186 23.69 19.07 -20.80
CA TRP A 186 24.00 17.70 -21.18
C TRP A 186 22.81 16.84 -20.80
N THR A 187 22.33 16.04 -21.75
CA THR A 187 21.17 15.19 -21.56
C THR A 187 21.53 13.76 -21.92
N GLU A 188 21.59 12.91 -20.92
CA GLU A 188 21.76 11.48 -21.11
C GLU A 188 20.43 10.81 -20.86
N ALA A 189 19.73 10.54 -21.95
CA ALA A 189 18.66 9.56 -21.95
C ALA A 189 19.29 8.20 -21.65
N ASP A 190 18.53 7.35 -20.97
CA ASP A 190 18.96 6.01 -20.62
C ASP A 190 20.14 5.90 -19.60
N PHE A 191 20.19 6.76 -18.58
CA PHE A 191 21.21 6.73 -17.52
C PHE A 191 20.82 5.76 -16.36
N PRO A 192 21.70 4.84 -15.92
CA PRO A 192 21.33 3.85 -14.91
C PRO A 192 21.01 4.47 -13.54
N PRO A 193 20.03 3.96 -12.76
CA PRO A 193 19.77 4.40 -11.39
C PRO A 193 20.96 4.18 -10.47
N GLY A 194 21.15 5.09 -9.52
CA GLY A 194 22.32 5.06 -8.66
C GLY A 194 22.62 6.41 -8.01
N SER A 195 23.66 6.40 -7.19
CA SER A 195 24.22 7.61 -6.59
C SER A 195 25.48 8.03 -7.34
N TYR A 196 25.41 9.18 -8.01
CA TYR A 196 26.49 9.69 -8.84
C TYR A 196 26.94 11.09 -8.45
N THR A 197 28.15 11.44 -8.82
CA THR A 197 28.73 12.77 -8.77
C THR A 197 29.08 13.18 -10.19
N ALA A 198 28.32 14.13 -10.75
CA ALA A 198 28.66 14.78 -12.00
C ALA A 198 29.72 15.85 -11.74
N ARG A 199 30.75 15.93 -12.58
CA ARG A 199 31.92 16.82 -12.43
C ARG A 199 32.25 17.47 -13.77
N ALA A 200 32.09 18.77 -13.86
CA ALA A 200 32.45 19.58 -15.02
C ALA A 200 33.84 20.18 -14.85
N ILE A 201 34.68 20.14 -15.88
CA ILE A 201 36.00 20.78 -15.93
C ILE A 201 36.15 21.59 -17.22
N VAL A 202 36.95 22.65 -17.20
CA VAL A 202 37.33 23.40 -18.40
C VAL A 202 38.83 23.27 -18.60
N PRO A 203 39.33 22.23 -19.30
CA PRO A 203 40.76 21.93 -19.36
C PRO A 203 41.61 23.08 -19.94
N SER A 204 40.99 23.91 -20.78
CA SER A 204 41.63 25.06 -21.42
C SER A 204 41.63 26.34 -20.57
N ASP A 205 40.90 26.38 -19.45
CA ASP A 205 40.79 27.57 -18.58
C ASP A 205 41.11 27.19 -17.11
N PRO A 206 42.38 27.32 -16.68
CA PRO A 206 42.80 27.02 -15.31
C PRO A 206 42.12 27.91 -14.24
N GLU A 207 41.50 29.03 -14.64
CA GLU A 207 40.80 29.93 -13.71
C GLU A 207 39.37 29.49 -13.43
N LEU A 208 38.83 28.51 -14.17
CA LEU A 208 37.54 27.86 -13.91
C LEU A 208 37.79 26.48 -13.27
N PRO A 209 37.93 26.41 -11.92
CA PRO A 209 38.11 25.14 -11.24
C PRO A 209 36.97 24.16 -11.55
N PRO A 210 37.24 22.84 -11.48
CA PRO A 210 36.23 21.80 -11.58
C PRO A 210 35.03 22.04 -10.64
N GLY A 211 33.81 21.97 -11.16
CA GLY A 211 32.58 21.96 -10.36
C GLY A 211 31.96 20.57 -10.34
N SER A 212 31.23 20.23 -9.28
CA SER A 212 30.52 18.95 -9.21
C SER A 212 29.17 19.05 -8.50
N ALA A 213 28.23 18.19 -8.87
CA ALA A 213 26.92 18.04 -8.23
C ALA A 213 26.61 16.55 -8.03
N THR A 214 26.04 16.21 -6.89
CA THR A 214 25.55 14.86 -6.62
C THR A 214 24.18 14.68 -7.27
N ALA A 215 23.98 13.55 -7.96
CA ALA A 215 22.72 13.16 -8.57
C ALA A 215 22.31 11.79 -8.02
N VAL A 216 21.20 11.74 -7.30
CA VAL A 216 20.51 10.48 -6.99
C VAL A 216 19.53 10.24 -8.11
N VAL A 217 19.90 9.31 -8.99
CA VAL A 217 19.15 9.03 -10.21
C VAL A 217 18.17 7.90 -9.89
N GLN A 218 16.89 8.23 -9.82
CA GLN A 218 15.84 7.26 -9.50
C GLN A 218 15.23 6.67 -10.77
N SER A 219 15.07 5.36 -10.75
CA SER A 219 14.30 4.56 -11.70
C SER A 219 13.08 5.32 -12.27
N GLY A 220 13.14 5.68 -13.56
CA GLY A 220 12.03 6.28 -14.31
C GLY A 220 11.79 7.78 -14.10
N GLN A 221 12.66 8.49 -13.37
CA GLN A 221 12.57 9.95 -13.20
C GLN A 221 13.53 10.72 -14.13
N THR A 222 13.25 12.01 -14.31
CA THR A 222 14.25 12.96 -14.83
C THR A 222 14.92 13.62 -13.65
N THR A 223 16.18 13.31 -13.43
CA THR A 223 17.01 13.98 -12.43
C THR A 223 17.74 15.11 -13.12
N GLN A 224 17.35 16.35 -12.81
CA GLN A 224 18.08 17.52 -13.26
C GLN A 224 18.99 18.01 -12.13
N VAL A 225 20.27 18.16 -12.43
CA VAL A 225 21.24 18.78 -11.53
C VAL A 225 21.95 19.90 -12.27
N THR A 226 22.17 21.01 -11.58
CA THR A 226 22.88 22.15 -12.14
C THR A 226 24.28 22.21 -11.53
N ILE A 227 25.32 22.13 -12.36
CA ILE A 227 26.70 22.40 -11.97
C ILE A 227 27.01 23.84 -12.34
N THR A 228 27.09 24.72 -11.36
CA THR A 228 27.61 26.07 -11.61
C THR A 228 29.13 26.04 -11.51
N LEU A 229 29.81 26.19 -12.65
CA LEU A 229 31.24 26.50 -12.70
C LEU A 229 31.45 27.97 -12.32
N ARG A 230 32.34 28.19 -11.37
CA ARG A 230 32.65 29.52 -10.86
C ARG A 230 34.10 29.81 -11.15
N ARG A 231 34.40 30.99 -11.71
CA ARG A 231 35.79 31.44 -11.82
C ARG A 231 36.36 31.55 -10.41
N ASN A 232 37.63 31.17 -10.23
CA ASN A 232 38.32 31.18 -8.95
C ASN A 232 38.04 32.51 -8.20
N PRO A 233 37.44 32.48 -6.99
CA PRO A 233 36.76 33.60 -6.34
C PRO A 233 37.63 34.77 -5.89
N GLN A 234 38.86 34.92 -6.38
CA GLN A 234 39.64 36.12 -6.12
C GLN A 234 39.06 37.37 -6.80
N ARG A 235 38.05 37.26 -7.68
CA ARG A 235 37.48 38.41 -8.42
C ARG A 235 35.97 38.40 -8.79
N LEU A 236 35.14 37.46 -8.33
CA LEU A 236 33.68 37.54 -8.54
C LEU A 236 32.97 37.90 -7.23
N THR A 237 32.13 38.93 -7.27
CA THR A 237 31.32 39.46 -6.17
C THR A 237 30.44 38.38 -5.54
N ASN A 238 30.67 38.03 -4.27
CA ASN A 238 29.83 37.07 -3.54
C ASN A 238 28.48 37.72 -3.23
N VAL A 239 27.44 37.37 -3.98
CA VAL A 239 26.07 37.78 -3.67
C VAL A 239 25.52 36.86 -2.58
N ALA A 240 25.06 37.45 -1.47
CA ALA A 240 24.36 36.80 -0.39
C ALA A 240 22.85 37.03 -0.55
N LYS A 241 22.10 35.95 -0.83
CA LYS A 241 20.63 36.00 -0.94
C LYS A 241 20.00 36.07 0.44
N LYS A 242 19.19 37.09 0.71
CA LYS A 242 18.56 37.33 2.01
C LYS A 242 17.09 36.97 2.07
N PHE A 243 16.72 36.35 3.19
CA PHE A 243 15.37 36.38 3.75
C PHE A 243 15.37 37.31 4.98
N VAL A 244 14.22 37.91 5.28
CA VAL A 244 14.09 38.89 6.36
C VAL A 244 13.00 38.45 7.33
N VAL A 245 13.35 38.37 8.62
CA VAL A 245 12.39 38.29 9.73
C VAL A 245 12.41 39.59 10.48
N HIS A 246 11.28 40.26 10.63
CA HIS A 246 11.18 41.55 11.29
C HIS A 246 10.41 41.50 12.61
N PHE A 247 10.70 42.45 13.50
CA PHE A 247 10.30 42.40 14.90
C PHE A 247 9.64 43.71 15.39
N TRP A 248 8.80 43.58 16.40
CA TRP A 248 8.37 44.71 17.22
C TRP A 248 9.54 45.42 17.92
N PHE A 249 9.30 46.70 18.24
CA PHE A 249 10.25 47.52 18.98
C PHE A 249 10.60 46.89 20.34
N ASP A 250 11.90 46.80 20.65
CA ASP A 250 12.42 46.19 21.89
C ASP A 250 11.91 44.74 22.12
N LYS A 251 11.83 43.96 21.03
CA LYS A 251 11.42 42.54 21.05
C LYS A 251 12.28 41.66 20.15
N ALA A 252 12.42 40.39 20.56
CA ALA A 252 13.00 39.29 19.77
C ALA A 252 12.03 38.13 19.49
N PHE A 253 10.73 38.31 19.73
CA PHE A 253 9.70 37.30 19.44
C PHE A 253 9.43 37.18 17.94
N VAL A 254 9.49 35.96 17.40
CA VAL A 254 9.11 35.67 16.01
C VAL A 254 7.58 35.64 15.88
N GLU A 255 7.05 36.67 15.23
CA GLU A 255 5.61 36.87 15.02
C GLU A 255 4.97 35.76 14.14
N PRO A 256 3.64 35.52 14.23
CA PRO A 256 2.98 34.43 13.52
C PRO A 256 3.26 34.38 12.01
N CYS A 257 3.19 35.51 11.33
CA CYS A 257 3.40 35.53 9.88
C CYS A 257 4.87 35.33 9.46
N MET A 258 5.82 35.56 10.37
CA MET A 258 7.25 35.31 10.11
C MET A 258 7.58 33.82 10.05
N ARG A 259 6.72 32.96 10.59
CA ARG A 259 6.83 31.51 10.47
C ARG A 259 6.76 31.04 9.02
N HIS A 260 5.93 31.70 8.20
CA HIS A 260 5.88 31.42 6.76
C HIS A 260 7.20 31.75 6.06
N VAL A 261 7.87 32.85 6.45
CA VAL A 261 9.20 33.19 5.94
C VAL A 261 10.24 32.16 6.37
N LEU A 262 10.21 31.72 7.64
CA LEU A 262 11.14 30.69 8.14
C LEU A 262 10.93 29.32 7.48
N ARG A 263 9.69 29.00 7.10
CA ARG A 263 9.38 27.82 6.27
C ARG A 263 9.99 27.94 4.88
N GLN A 264 9.90 29.12 4.25
CA GLN A 264 10.56 29.40 2.98
C GLN A 264 12.08 29.31 3.08
N VAL A 265 12.68 29.77 4.19
CA VAL A 265 14.12 29.63 4.47
C VAL A 265 14.52 28.14 4.53
N ALA A 266 13.75 27.32 5.24
CA ALA A 266 14.06 25.90 5.37
C ALA A 266 13.89 25.14 4.04
N ASP A 267 12.85 25.48 3.27
CA ASP A 267 12.64 24.96 1.91
C ASP A 267 13.76 25.41 0.96
N TYR A 268 14.20 26.67 1.04
CA TYR A 268 15.34 27.14 0.27
C TYR A 268 16.62 26.39 0.65
N ALA A 269 16.88 26.20 1.95
CA ALA A 269 18.04 25.44 2.42
C ALA A 269 18.08 24.00 1.89
N SER A 270 16.94 23.30 1.82
CA SER A 270 16.89 21.92 1.34
C SER A 270 17.17 21.81 -0.17
N HIS A 271 16.88 22.86 -0.94
CA HIS A 271 17.13 22.93 -2.38
C HIS A 271 18.48 23.57 -2.75
N HIS A 272 19.16 24.22 -1.80
CA HIS A 272 20.41 24.97 -2.01
C HIS A 272 21.53 24.51 -1.06
N ALA A 273 21.80 23.19 -1.07
CA ALA A 273 22.80 22.57 -0.19
C ALA A 273 24.26 23.01 -0.48
N ASP A 274 24.53 23.62 -1.64
CA ASP A 274 25.84 24.17 -2.02
C ASP A 274 26.11 25.57 -1.44
N GLU A 275 25.13 26.18 -0.79
CA GLU A 275 25.23 27.49 -0.16
C GLU A 275 25.37 27.34 1.35
N LYS A 276 26.05 28.29 2.00
CA LYS A 276 26.12 28.38 3.47
C LYS A 276 25.20 29.47 3.97
N MET A 277 24.56 29.18 5.09
CA MET A 277 23.61 30.04 5.77
C MET A 277 24.28 30.80 6.92
N LEU A 278 24.08 32.11 6.97
CA LEU A 278 24.47 33.00 8.07
C LEU A 278 23.22 33.74 8.60
N ILE A 279 22.99 33.65 9.90
CA ILE A 279 21.88 34.36 10.57
C ILE A 279 22.43 35.62 11.23
N VAL A 280 21.91 36.78 10.83
CA VAL A 280 22.46 38.09 11.17
C VAL A 280 21.40 38.95 11.86
N GLY A 281 21.60 39.25 13.14
CA GLY A 281 20.71 40.11 13.93
C GLY A 281 21.02 41.60 13.77
N ASN A 282 19.97 42.41 13.55
CA ASN A 282 20.06 43.87 13.41
C ASN A 282 19.04 44.58 14.33
N THR A 283 19.31 45.84 14.65
CA THR A 283 18.44 46.69 15.49
C THR A 283 18.30 48.11 14.94
N ASP A 284 17.36 48.87 15.51
CA ASP A 284 17.26 50.31 15.26
C ASP A 284 18.56 51.03 15.66
N GLU A 285 18.74 52.25 15.17
CA GLU A 285 19.80 53.18 15.60
C GLU A 285 19.50 53.82 16.97
N SER A 286 18.40 53.41 17.61
CA SER A 286 17.97 53.90 18.92
C SER A 286 18.54 53.03 20.03
N GLY A 287 19.34 53.61 20.92
CA GLY A 287 19.86 52.92 22.09
C GLY A 287 21.36 53.10 22.28
N ARG A 288 21.96 52.23 23.09
CA ARG A 288 23.42 52.12 23.19
C ARG A 288 23.86 50.92 22.38
N ASP A 289 25.01 51.02 21.71
CA ASP A 289 25.62 49.93 20.93
C ASP A 289 25.56 48.56 21.64
N ASN A 290 26.05 48.44 22.89
CA ASN A 290 26.00 47.18 23.65
C ASN A 290 24.58 46.60 23.84
N TYR A 291 23.58 47.46 24.00
CA TYR A 291 22.19 47.02 24.11
C TYR A 291 21.67 46.53 22.75
N ASN A 292 21.99 47.27 21.68
CA ASN A 292 21.59 46.95 20.31
C ASN A 292 22.25 45.66 19.79
N LEU A 293 23.54 45.46 20.08
CA LEU A 293 24.23 44.19 19.81
C LEU A 293 23.56 43.00 20.52
N SER A 294 23.19 43.17 21.79
CA SER A 294 22.55 42.13 22.58
C SER A 294 21.13 41.80 22.10
N LEU A 295 20.35 42.82 21.75
CA LEU A 295 19.01 42.63 21.18
C LEU A 295 19.09 41.99 19.78
N GLY A 296 20.07 42.38 18.95
CA GLY A 296 20.35 41.74 17.67
C GLY A 296 20.69 40.26 17.84
N ASP A 297 21.55 39.90 18.79
CA ASP A 297 21.86 38.50 19.10
C ASP A 297 20.59 37.71 19.46
N ARG A 298 19.73 38.27 20.32
CA ARG A 298 18.49 37.59 20.76
C ARG A 298 17.53 37.33 19.61
N ARG A 299 17.44 38.25 18.65
CA ARG A 299 16.63 38.08 17.42
C ARG A 299 17.19 36.97 16.55
N ALA A 300 18.51 36.93 16.37
CA ALA A 300 19.15 35.86 15.61
C ALA A 300 19.01 34.50 16.31
N ARG A 301 19.10 34.46 17.65
CA ARG A 301 18.88 33.27 18.48
C ARG A 301 17.45 32.75 18.38
N SER A 302 16.44 33.62 18.42
CA SER A 302 15.04 33.19 18.28
C SER A 302 14.77 32.57 16.91
N VAL A 303 15.35 33.16 15.84
CA VAL A 303 15.30 32.63 14.47
C VAL A 303 16.05 31.29 14.35
N TYR A 304 17.27 31.18 14.87
CA TYR A 304 18.04 29.93 14.87
C TYR A 304 17.27 28.80 15.56
N ALA A 305 16.80 29.05 16.79
CA ALA A 305 16.03 28.07 17.56
C ALA A 305 14.78 27.60 16.82
N TYR A 306 14.12 28.50 16.07
CA TYR A 306 12.98 28.13 15.25
C TYR A 306 13.39 27.24 14.06
N LEU A 307 14.41 27.64 13.30
CA LEU A 307 14.91 26.90 12.12
C LEU A 307 15.46 25.50 12.45
N THR A 308 15.82 25.27 13.71
CA THR A 308 16.31 23.97 14.21
C THR A 308 15.32 23.24 15.12
N SER A 309 14.09 23.74 15.29
CA SER A 309 13.12 23.18 16.24
C SER A 309 12.68 21.75 15.93
N GLY A 310 12.65 21.35 14.66
CA GLY A 310 12.31 19.98 14.24
C GLY A 310 13.43 18.97 14.41
N ARG A 311 14.66 19.43 14.61
CA ARG A 311 15.83 18.57 14.88
C ARG A 311 16.27 18.57 16.34
N ASP A 312 16.06 19.68 17.04
CA ASP A 312 16.37 19.86 18.47
C ASP A 312 15.29 20.70 19.13
N GLN A 313 14.12 20.08 19.32
CA GLN A 313 12.99 20.73 19.97
C GLN A 313 13.27 21.11 21.43
N PRO A 314 13.90 20.26 22.28
CA PRO A 314 14.22 20.63 23.66
C PRO A 314 15.18 21.82 23.74
N GLY A 315 16.19 21.88 22.86
CA GLY A 315 17.11 23.01 22.77
C GLY A 315 16.40 24.29 22.34
N ALA A 316 15.55 24.23 21.30
CA ALA A 316 14.76 25.37 20.85
C ALA A 316 13.80 25.90 21.94
N LEU A 317 13.12 25.00 22.66
CA LEU A 317 12.24 25.34 23.77
C LEU A 317 13.00 26.01 24.92
N THR A 318 14.17 25.47 25.27
CA THR A 318 15.05 26.04 26.30
C THR A 318 15.46 27.46 25.91
N GLU A 319 15.88 27.64 24.65
CA GLU A 319 16.32 28.91 24.12
C GLU A 319 15.21 29.96 24.15
N TRP A 320 14.01 29.66 23.64
CA TRP A 320 12.87 30.58 23.69
C TRP A 320 12.40 30.90 25.12
N ASN A 321 12.51 29.95 26.07
CA ASN A 321 12.24 30.22 27.48
C ASN A 321 13.26 31.17 28.13
N LEU A 322 14.51 31.15 27.69
CA LEU A 322 15.51 32.13 28.11
C LEU A 322 15.22 33.51 27.50
N LEU A 323 14.85 33.55 26.22
CA LEU A 323 14.58 34.79 25.48
C LEU A 323 13.30 35.51 25.91
N ARG A 324 12.31 34.83 26.50
CA ARG A 324 11.11 35.53 26.99
C ARG A 324 11.34 36.34 28.28
N ARG A 325 12.40 36.02 29.03
CA ARG A 325 12.68 36.60 30.37
C ARG A 325 13.60 37.81 30.25
N SER A 326 13.36 38.82 31.09
CA SER A 326 14.32 39.92 31.31
C SER A 326 15.59 39.37 31.95
N GLN A 327 16.74 39.89 31.55
CA GLN A 327 18.04 39.55 32.13
C GLN A 327 18.58 40.80 32.82
N ASP A 328 18.22 40.98 34.09
CA ASP A 328 18.63 42.14 34.88
C ASP A 328 19.98 41.89 35.58
N GLY A 329 20.91 42.83 35.47
CA GLY A 329 22.13 42.85 36.29
C GLY A 329 23.36 42.12 35.75
N GLN A 330 23.26 41.41 34.63
CA GLN A 330 24.41 40.92 33.85
C GLN A 330 24.58 41.81 32.62
N GLN A 331 25.77 42.40 32.40
CA GLN A 331 25.96 43.19 31.19
C GLN A 331 26.10 42.27 29.97
N PRO A 332 25.44 42.61 28.85
CA PRO A 332 24.52 43.76 28.69
C PRO A 332 23.07 43.42 29.12
N THR A 333 22.52 44.22 30.04
CA THR A 333 21.10 44.16 30.47
C THR A 333 20.18 44.33 29.26
N VAL A 334 19.26 43.39 29.04
CA VAL A 334 18.29 43.46 27.93
C VAL A 334 16.87 43.59 28.47
N LYS A 335 16.11 44.52 27.90
CA LYS A 335 14.72 44.84 28.28
C LYS A 335 13.66 44.05 27.49
N ASP A 336 14.08 43.18 26.58
CA ASP A 336 13.22 42.30 25.80
C ASP A 336 12.53 41.27 26.72
N ASN A 337 11.36 41.65 27.21
CA ASN A 337 10.43 40.79 27.91
C ASN A 337 9.24 40.45 27.02
N TRP A 338 8.86 39.18 26.98
CA TRP A 338 7.64 38.76 26.30
C TRP A 338 6.48 38.86 27.28
N ASN A 339 5.46 39.61 26.90
CA ASN A 339 4.32 39.95 27.74
C ASN A 339 3.02 39.61 27.01
N VAL A 340 1.96 40.37 27.33
CA VAL A 340 0.59 40.14 26.87
C VAL A 340 0.48 39.90 25.38
N ARG A 341 1.10 40.77 24.60
CA ARG A 341 1.03 40.71 23.15
C ARG A 341 1.60 39.41 22.59
N GLN A 342 2.76 38.96 23.09
CA GLN A 342 3.44 37.75 22.61
C GLN A 342 2.62 36.50 22.88
N TYR A 343 2.10 36.30 24.10
CA TYR A 343 1.26 35.14 24.35
C TYR A 343 -0.11 35.26 23.68
N GLN A 344 -0.64 36.47 23.45
CA GLN A 344 -1.85 36.63 22.63
C GLN A 344 -1.61 36.21 21.17
N TYR A 345 -0.47 36.56 20.57
CA TYR A 345 -0.10 36.03 19.25
C TYR A 345 -0.05 34.50 19.25
N MET A 346 0.64 33.90 20.23
CA MET A 346 0.73 32.44 20.32
C MET A 346 -0.65 31.81 20.51
N LEU A 347 -1.45 32.28 21.47
CA LEU A 347 -2.80 31.78 21.73
C LEU A 347 -3.71 31.96 20.51
N GLN A 348 -3.67 33.11 19.84
CA GLN A 348 -4.44 33.37 18.64
C GLN A 348 -4.07 32.35 17.57
N THR A 349 -2.78 32.23 17.26
CA THR A 349 -2.27 31.29 16.25
C THR A 349 -2.62 29.84 16.56
N LEU A 350 -2.61 29.47 17.84
CA LEU A 350 -3.02 28.14 18.33
C LEU A 350 -4.55 27.95 18.39
N GLY A 351 -5.36 28.99 18.07
CA GLY A 351 -6.82 28.93 18.00
C GLY A 351 -7.55 29.19 19.32
N PHE A 352 -6.86 29.65 20.37
CA PHE A 352 -7.41 29.88 21.71
C PHE A 352 -7.83 31.34 21.96
N TYR A 353 -7.44 32.30 21.12
CA TYR A 353 -7.72 33.73 21.35
C TYR A 353 -8.35 34.43 20.13
N PRO A 354 -9.68 34.60 20.08
CA PRO A 354 -10.42 35.25 18.98
C PRO A 354 -10.50 36.79 19.09
N GLY A 355 -9.59 37.41 19.86
CA GLY A 355 -9.60 38.85 20.15
C GLY A 355 -8.55 39.63 19.37
N ASN A 356 -8.55 40.95 19.54
CA ASN A 356 -7.53 41.83 19.00
C ASN A 356 -6.21 41.69 19.78
N VAL A 357 -5.10 41.45 19.08
CA VAL A 357 -3.76 41.39 19.72
C VAL A 357 -3.35 42.77 20.21
N LYS A 358 -3.13 42.91 21.53
CA LYS A 358 -2.88 44.16 22.25
C LYS A 358 -1.95 43.94 23.44
N ASP A 359 -1.51 45.03 24.08
CA ASP A 359 -0.64 44.95 25.25
C ASP A 359 -1.42 44.82 26.58
N THR A 360 -2.72 44.48 26.55
CA THR A 360 -3.60 44.42 27.73
C THR A 360 -4.29 43.07 27.88
N HIS A 361 -4.22 42.50 29.09
CA HIS A 361 -4.80 41.20 29.42
C HIS A 361 -6.29 41.39 29.76
N ASP A 362 -7.16 41.08 28.82
CA ASP A 362 -8.61 41.26 28.94
C ASP A 362 -9.37 39.95 29.22
N ALA A 363 -10.70 40.03 29.35
CA ALA A 363 -11.53 38.86 29.64
C ALA A 363 -11.42 37.74 28.58
N LEU A 364 -11.31 38.10 27.29
CA LEU A 364 -11.10 37.12 26.22
C LEU A 364 -9.72 36.45 26.34
N THR A 365 -8.71 37.20 26.78
CA THR A 365 -7.36 36.69 27.03
C THR A 365 -7.38 35.73 28.21
N THR A 366 -8.04 36.10 29.32
CA THR A 366 -8.23 35.21 30.47
C THR A 366 -8.87 33.90 30.06
N GLN A 367 -9.92 33.95 29.23
CA GLN A 367 -10.61 32.76 28.75
C GLN A 367 -9.71 31.92 27.84
N GLY A 368 -9.03 32.53 26.87
CA GLY A 368 -8.12 31.82 25.97
C GLY A 368 -6.96 31.14 26.71
N VAL A 369 -6.43 31.78 27.77
CA VAL A 369 -5.41 31.16 28.64
C VAL A 369 -5.98 29.95 29.38
N LYS A 370 -7.21 30.03 29.92
CA LYS A 370 -7.86 28.90 30.59
C LYS A 370 -8.09 27.72 29.64
N ASP A 371 -8.61 28.00 28.44
CA ASP A 371 -8.88 26.98 27.44
C ASP A 371 -7.58 26.29 27.00
N PHE A 372 -6.51 27.07 26.79
CA PHE A 372 -5.18 26.55 26.51
C PHE A 372 -4.66 25.68 27.66
N GLN A 373 -4.73 26.17 28.90
CA GLN A 373 -4.31 25.43 30.10
C GLN A 373 -5.05 24.09 30.21
N THR A 374 -6.38 24.08 30.06
CA THR A 374 -7.19 22.86 30.05
C THR A 374 -6.74 21.90 28.95
N SER A 375 -6.50 22.41 27.73
CA SER A 375 -6.03 21.57 26.61
C SER A 375 -4.66 20.91 26.85
N LYS A 376 -3.85 21.48 27.73
CA LYS A 376 -2.51 20.98 28.11
C LYS A 376 -2.47 20.30 29.47
N GLY A 377 -3.62 20.05 30.10
CA GLY A 377 -3.71 19.42 31.41
C GLY A 377 -3.17 20.28 32.57
N LEU A 378 -3.08 21.60 32.38
CA LEU A 378 -2.68 22.56 33.40
C LEU A 378 -3.90 23.10 34.17
N PRO A 379 -3.74 23.57 35.41
CA PRO A 379 -4.82 24.26 36.13
C PRO A 379 -5.31 25.49 35.35
N PRO A 380 -6.62 25.65 35.08
CA PRO A 380 -7.18 26.76 34.29
C PRO A 380 -7.29 28.05 35.11
N THR A 381 -6.15 28.61 35.53
CA THR A 381 -6.08 29.83 36.34
C THR A 381 -6.39 31.09 35.53
N GLY A 382 -6.20 31.05 34.20
CA GLY A 382 -6.24 32.25 33.34
C GLY A 382 -5.00 33.13 33.49
N VAL A 383 -4.01 32.72 34.29
CA VAL A 383 -2.75 33.43 34.51
C VAL A 383 -1.62 32.69 33.80
N VAL A 384 -0.84 33.42 33.00
CA VAL A 384 0.30 32.88 32.27
C VAL A 384 1.53 32.83 33.19
N ASN A 385 1.65 31.74 33.96
CA ASN A 385 2.84 31.45 34.76
C ASN A 385 3.92 30.74 33.91
N ASP A 386 5.05 30.38 34.53
CA ASP A 386 6.15 29.73 33.82
C ASP A 386 5.78 28.39 33.17
N ALA A 387 4.95 27.58 33.83
CA ALA A 387 4.47 26.31 33.27
C ALA A 387 3.56 26.54 32.04
N THR A 388 2.68 27.55 32.10
CA THR A 388 1.86 27.94 30.95
C THR A 388 2.73 28.44 29.80
N TRP A 389 3.75 29.27 30.06
CA TRP A 389 4.68 29.78 29.05
C TRP A 389 5.43 28.66 28.33
N GLU A 390 5.98 27.71 29.09
CA GLU A 390 6.73 26.60 28.54
C GLU A 390 5.86 25.78 27.57
N LYS A 391 4.64 25.41 27.99
CA LYS A 391 3.69 24.70 27.12
C LYS A 391 3.25 25.53 25.91
N LEU A 392 3.13 26.85 26.07
CA LEU A 392 2.72 27.74 24.98
C LEU A 392 3.81 27.86 23.91
N ILE A 393 5.06 28.01 24.33
CA ILE A 393 6.23 28.02 23.43
C ILE A 393 6.37 26.67 22.74
N GLU A 394 6.31 25.57 23.49
CA GLU A 394 6.37 24.21 22.95
C GLU A 394 5.31 24.01 21.87
N ALA A 395 4.05 24.36 22.16
CA ALA A 395 2.95 24.24 21.21
C ALA A 395 3.15 25.13 19.97
N TYR A 396 3.64 26.36 20.14
CA TYR A 396 3.86 27.28 19.03
C TYR A 396 5.01 26.84 18.11
N LEU A 397 6.14 26.37 18.66
CA LEU A 397 7.25 25.81 17.90
C LEU A 397 6.89 24.50 17.19
N SER A 398 5.90 23.76 17.72
CA SER A 398 5.46 22.48 17.16
C SER A 398 4.47 22.61 15.99
N LEU A 399 3.98 23.81 15.67
CA LEU A 399 2.98 23.98 14.61
C LEU A 399 3.55 23.71 13.20
N ASP A 400 4.82 24.04 12.98
CA ASP A 400 5.57 23.79 11.75
C ASP A 400 7.07 23.71 12.07
N PRO A 401 7.51 22.64 12.75
CA PRO A 401 8.89 22.49 13.17
C PRO A 401 9.82 22.42 11.95
N GLN A 402 10.92 23.16 12.00
CA GLN A 402 11.90 23.25 10.90
C GLN A 402 13.18 22.47 11.25
N ALA A 403 13.77 21.80 10.26
CA ALA A 403 14.93 20.93 10.46
C ALA A 403 16.09 21.29 9.51
N VAL A 404 16.53 22.55 9.51
CA VAL A 404 17.70 22.95 8.71
C VAL A 404 18.95 22.17 9.16
N ALA A 405 19.63 21.57 8.19
CA ALA A 405 20.78 20.69 8.44
C ALA A 405 22.00 21.47 8.97
N ASP A 406 22.79 20.85 9.86
CA ASP A 406 24.01 21.47 10.41
C ASP A 406 25.00 21.85 9.32
N ALA A 407 25.07 21.04 8.27
CA ALA A 407 25.96 21.26 7.14
C ALA A 407 25.63 22.55 6.36
N GLN A 408 24.41 23.09 6.50
CA GLN A 408 24.02 24.35 5.88
C GLN A 408 24.71 25.55 6.54
N PHE A 409 25.08 25.46 7.82
CA PHE A 409 25.70 26.59 8.53
C PHE A 409 27.19 26.69 8.23
N PHE A 410 27.73 27.91 8.33
CA PHE A 410 29.18 28.12 8.41
C PHE A 410 29.77 27.38 9.61
N ARG A 411 31.10 27.18 9.65
CA ARG A 411 31.78 26.51 10.77
C ARG A 411 32.44 27.52 11.71
N ASN A 412 32.32 27.27 13.01
CA ASN A 412 33.13 27.86 14.08
C ASN A 412 34.24 26.86 14.50
N CYS A 413 34.98 27.15 15.58
CA CYS A 413 36.01 26.27 16.14
C CYS A 413 35.50 24.86 16.42
N GLY A 414 36.40 23.88 16.31
CA GLY A 414 36.04 22.49 16.60
C GLY A 414 34.98 21.91 15.64
N ASP A 415 34.76 22.56 14.50
CA ASP A 415 33.80 22.17 13.45
C ASP A 415 32.31 22.28 13.84
N GLU A 416 32.00 23.02 14.91
CA GLU A 416 30.61 23.31 15.28
C GLU A 416 29.96 24.32 14.31
N PRO A 417 28.62 24.30 14.13
CA PRO A 417 27.95 25.29 13.29
C PRO A 417 28.02 26.70 13.90
N LEU A 418 28.41 27.69 13.10
CA LEU A 418 28.28 29.11 13.40
C LEU A 418 26.80 29.48 13.40
N LYS A 419 26.22 29.54 14.59
CA LYS A 419 24.77 29.64 14.78
C LYS A 419 24.21 31.01 14.40
N TRP A 420 24.87 32.09 14.81
CA TRP A 420 24.45 33.47 14.51
C TRP A 420 25.60 34.48 14.66
N VAL A 421 25.38 35.68 14.09
CA VAL A 421 26.14 36.91 14.34
C VAL A 421 25.16 38.07 14.57
N SER A 422 25.63 39.17 15.14
CA SER A 422 24.83 40.38 15.35
C SER A 422 25.61 41.61 14.92
N CYS A 423 25.00 42.44 14.09
CA CYS A 423 25.51 43.75 13.71
C CYS A 423 24.97 44.86 14.61
N GLY A 424 23.92 44.58 15.40
CA GLY A 424 23.23 45.59 16.20
C GLY A 424 22.77 46.76 15.32
N GLU A 425 23.18 47.97 15.69
CA GLU A 425 22.88 49.21 14.96
C GLU A 425 23.90 49.54 13.84
N GLN A 426 24.95 48.73 13.69
CA GLN A 426 26.11 49.07 12.85
C GLN A 426 25.91 48.78 11.35
N HIS A 427 24.75 48.21 10.96
CA HIS A 427 24.37 47.89 9.59
C HIS A 427 22.93 48.36 9.27
N PRO A 428 22.66 49.68 9.31
CA PRO A 428 21.36 50.25 8.94
C PRO A 428 21.08 50.08 7.44
N LEU A 429 19.81 50.05 7.06
CA LEU A 429 19.41 50.04 5.66
C LEU A 429 19.57 51.43 5.03
N ASP A 430 19.83 51.50 3.73
CA ASP A 430 20.06 52.78 3.02
C ASP A 430 18.84 53.70 3.01
N ASP A 431 17.64 53.15 3.13
CA ASP A 431 16.38 53.89 3.24
C ASP A 431 16.02 54.28 4.68
N THR A 432 16.92 54.04 5.64
CA THR A 432 16.74 54.49 7.03
C THR A 432 16.56 56.01 7.04
N PRO A 433 15.42 56.52 7.56
CA PRO A 433 15.13 57.95 7.52
C PRO A 433 16.18 58.78 8.27
N ILE A 434 16.82 59.71 7.58
CA ILE A 434 17.75 60.67 8.19
C ILE A 434 16.91 61.82 8.77
N ASP A 435 16.33 61.58 9.95
CA ASP A 435 15.37 62.49 10.59
C ASP A 435 15.99 63.22 11.81
N ALA A 436 15.35 64.31 12.25
CA ALA A 436 15.77 65.12 13.42
C ALA A 436 15.77 64.38 14.78
N CYS A 437 15.45 63.09 14.79
CA CYS A 437 15.35 62.26 15.98
C CYS A 437 16.59 61.42 16.27
N ALA A 438 17.66 61.56 15.48
CA ALA A 438 18.96 60.97 15.79
C ALA A 438 19.47 61.48 17.17
N PRO A 439 20.02 60.61 18.03
CA PRO A 439 20.34 59.19 17.82
C PRO A 439 19.27 58.22 18.37
N GLU A 440 17.99 58.59 18.47
CA GLU A 440 16.94 57.74 19.07
C GLU A 440 15.88 57.25 18.06
N LEU A 441 16.22 57.18 16.78
CA LEU A 441 15.30 56.83 15.70
C LEU A 441 14.81 55.37 15.80
N ALA A 442 13.50 55.16 15.90
CA ALA A 442 12.89 53.84 15.72
C ALA A 442 12.43 53.66 14.26
N TRP A 443 12.92 52.60 13.60
CA TRP A 443 12.58 52.25 12.22
C TRP A 443 12.49 50.73 12.03
N ARG A 444 11.28 50.21 11.78
CA ARG A 444 11.00 48.77 11.75
C ARG A 444 11.83 47.96 10.77
N PRO A 445 12.14 48.43 9.54
CA PRO A 445 13.07 47.72 8.65
C PRO A 445 14.46 47.46 9.26
N ASN A 446 14.92 48.28 10.22
CA ASN A 446 16.15 48.00 10.97
C ASN A 446 15.96 46.94 12.08
N ARG A 447 14.72 46.69 12.50
CA ARG A 447 14.36 45.65 13.46
C ARG A 447 14.23 44.30 12.79
N ARG A 448 15.35 43.75 12.31
CA ARG A 448 15.34 42.54 11.49
C ARG A 448 16.40 41.51 11.88
N THR A 449 16.16 40.29 11.44
CA THR A 449 17.19 39.27 11.26
C THR A 449 17.26 38.96 9.77
N GLU A 450 18.45 39.07 9.21
CA GLU A 450 18.73 38.67 7.83
C GLU A 450 19.25 37.23 7.87
N ILE A 451 18.61 36.34 7.11
CA ILE A 451 19.11 34.98 6.88
C ILE A 451 19.72 34.97 5.50
N LEU A 452 21.04 34.89 5.45
CA LEU A 452 21.84 35.03 4.24
C LEU A 452 22.28 33.66 3.74
N PHE A 453 22.00 33.35 2.49
CA PHE A 453 22.58 32.22 1.77
C PHE A 453 23.66 32.73 0.83
N VAL A 454 24.86 32.17 0.96
CA VAL A 454 26.02 32.58 0.17
C VAL A 454 26.86 31.37 -0.16
N ARG A 455 27.41 31.37 -1.37
CA ARG A 455 28.27 30.34 -1.91
C ARG A 455 29.72 30.49 -1.41
N ALA A 456 29.93 30.38 -0.10
CA ALA A 456 31.22 30.52 0.56
C ALA A 456 31.37 29.55 1.73
N ASP A 457 32.58 29.02 1.97
CA ASP A 457 32.84 28.07 3.08
C ASP A 457 33.31 28.75 4.38
N ARG A 458 33.65 30.04 4.32
CA ARG A 458 34.12 30.85 5.46
C ARG A 458 33.68 32.30 5.31
N LEU A 459 33.58 33.02 6.43
CA LEU A 459 33.34 34.46 6.42
C LEU A 459 34.51 35.21 5.76
N PRO A 460 34.28 36.37 5.12
CA PRO A 460 35.33 37.14 4.45
C PRO A 460 36.34 37.72 5.44
N ARG A 461 35.86 38.09 6.62
CA ARG A 461 36.63 38.70 7.70
C ARG A 461 36.27 38.07 9.05
N PRO A 462 37.15 38.21 10.06
CA PRO A 462 36.86 37.81 11.42
C PRO A 462 35.69 38.61 12.00
N GLU A 463 34.78 37.93 12.69
CA GLU A 463 33.69 38.60 13.42
C GLU A 463 33.95 38.53 14.92
N PRO A 464 33.64 39.58 15.71
CA PRO A 464 33.78 39.53 17.15
C PRO A 464 32.78 38.58 17.79
N ILE A 465 33.13 38.03 18.97
CA ILE A 465 32.24 37.14 19.73
C ILE A 465 30.89 37.83 20.00
N PRO A 466 29.74 37.14 19.79
CA PRO A 466 28.42 37.66 20.14
C PRO A 466 28.39 38.08 21.61
N VAL A 467 27.73 39.20 21.91
CA VAL A 467 27.77 39.79 23.26
C VAL A 467 26.98 38.92 24.26
N THR A 468 26.00 38.17 23.77
CA THR A 468 25.21 37.23 24.56
C THR A 468 25.73 35.78 24.53
N PHE A 469 26.92 35.55 23.96
CA PHE A 469 27.50 34.20 23.78
C PHE A 469 27.69 33.44 25.09
N ASN A 470 28.05 34.15 26.17
CA ASN A 470 28.39 33.59 27.49
C ASN A 470 27.31 33.79 28.58
N LEU A 471 26.06 34.11 28.22
CA LEU A 471 25.01 34.26 29.22
C LEU A 471 24.80 32.95 30.00
N SER A 472 24.77 33.04 31.33
CA SER A 472 24.83 31.90 32.25
C SER A 472 23.61 30.98 32.18
N GLY A 473 23.84 29.70 31.88
CA GLY A 473 22.82 28.65 31.81
C GLY A 473 23.04 27.74 30.62
N THR A 474 24.16 27.00 30.62
CA THR A 474 24.68 26.18 29.50
C THR A 474 24.89 26.99 28.22
N PRO A 475 26.13 27.35 27.84
CA PRO A 475 26.34 28.06 26.58
C PRO A 475 25.73 27.23 25.44
N PRO A 476 24.92 27.80 24.54
CA PRO A 476 24.34 27.05 23.43
C PRO A 476 25.40 26.47 22.49
N VAL A 477 26.68 26.78 22.66
CA VAL A 477 27.80 26.52 21.75
C VAL A 477 29.00 26.01 22.54
N GLY A 478 29.70 25.01 22.00
CA GLY A 478 30.86 24.37 22.61
C GLY A 478 32.19 24.97 22.14
N SER A 479 33.20 24.96 23.00
CA SER A 479 34.62 25.22 22.66
C SER A 479 34.96 26.49 21.84
N GLY A 480 34.77 27.67 22.42
CA GLY A 480 35.51 28.89 22.04
C GLY A 480 35.10 29.55 20.70
N TRP A 481 35.34 30.86 20.60
CA TRP A 481 35.07 31.65 19.40
C TRP A 481 36.38 31.91 18.64
N CYS A 482 36.47 31.51 17.36
CA CYS A 482 37.68 31.68 16.54
C CYS A 482 37.38 31.91 15.06
N VAL A 483 36.16 32.37 14.74
CA VAL A 483 35.84 32.86 13.40
C VAL A 483 36.78 34.04 13.07
N GLY A 484 37.81 33.75 12.27
CA GLY A 484 38.84 34.69 11.80
C GLY A 484 39.97 35.03 12.79
N SER A 485 40.39 34.12 13.67
CA SER A 485 41.45 34.30 14.67
C SER A 485 42.60 35.30 14.34
N ASN A 486 42.47 36.53 14.86
CA ASN A 486 43.47 37.36 15.53
C ASN A 486 42.65 38.44 16.25
N THR A 487 42.78 38.57 17.58
CA THR A 487 42.05 39.50 18.48
C THR A 487 41.07 40.44 17.77
N PRO A 488 39.74 40.24 17.91
CA PRO A 488 38.76 41.19 17.38
C PRO A 488 39.15 42.58 17.82
N ASP A 489 39.43 43.50 16.88
CA ASP A 489 39.52 44.90 17.26
C ASP A 489 38.17 45.24 17.85
N SER A 490 38.13 45.55 19.15
CA SER A 490 36.90 45.95 19.83
C SER A 490 36.28 47.22 19.21
N ASN A 491 37.03 47.91 18.35
CA ASN A 491 36.59 49.08 17.60
C ASN A 491 36.22 48.78 16.13
N ALA A 492 36.37 47.54 15.65
CA ALA A 492 35.93 47.18 14.30
C ALA A 492 34.40 47.16 14.23
N ARG A 493 33.84 47.76 13.16
CA ARG A 493 32.41 47.65 12.87
C ARG A 493 32.08 46.20 12.54
N ARG A 494 31.10 45.63 13.24
CA ARG A 494 30.57 44.30 12.97
C ARG A 494 29.86 44.27 11.63
N CYS A 495 29.97 43.14 10.93
CA CYS A 495 29.32 42.93 9.64
C CYS A 495 29.74 43.93 8.56
N ASP A 496 30.92 44.54 8.67
CA ASP A 496 31.41 45.53 7.72
C ASP A 496 31.59 44.97 6.29
N PHE A 497 31.72 43.64 6.20
CA PHE A 497 31.78 42.86 4.98
C PHE A 497 30.42 42.77 4.26
N LEU A 498 29.30 43.08 4.91
CA LEU A 498 27.97 43.12 4.27
C LEU A 498 27.72 44.50 3.65
N LYS A 499 27.30 44.52 2.37
CA LYS A 499 26.88 45.74 1.66
C LYS A 499 25.46 45.59 1.15
N GLN A 500 24.60 46.57 1.43
CA GLN A 500 23.22 46.62 0.91
C GLN A 500 23.17 47.08 -0.55
N ASN A 501 24.04 48.03 -0.94
CA ASN A 501 24.15 48.52 -2.32
C ASN A 501 25.20 47.74 -3.11
N CYS A 502 24.75 46.89 -4.04
CA CYS A 502 25.62 46.19 -4.98
C CYS A 502 26.17 47.18 -6.01
N SER A 503 27.31 47.81 -5.73
CA SER A 503 28.06 48.56 -6.75
C SER A 503 28.72 47.57 -7.72
N THR A 504 29.01 48.01 -8.95
CA THR A 504 29.74 47.18 -9.94
C THR A 504 31.18 46.87 -9.54
N THR A 505 31.69 47.45 -8.45
CA THR A 505 33.03 47.18 -7.90
C THR A 505 32.93 46.91 -6.39
N LEU A 506 32.84 45.65 -5.98
CA LEU A 506 32.98 45.24 -4.57
C LEU A 506 34.42 44.78 -4.30
N ALA A 507 34.90 44.96 -3.07
CA ALA A 507 36.17 44.38 -2.68
C ALA A 507 36.04 42.84 -2.61
N PRO A 508 37.13 42.06 -2.82
CA PRO A 508 37.10 40.60 -2.77
C PRO A 508 36.66 40.00 -1.42
N ASP A 509 36.67 40.81 -0.36
CA ASP A 509 36.28 40.47 1.00
C ASP A 509 34.94 41.11 1.43
N GLU A 510 34.14 41.55 0.47
CA GLU A 510 32.79 42.09 0.69
C GLU A 510 31.73 41.19 0.03
N TRP A 511 30.58 41.07 0.69
CA TRP A 511 29.39 40.38 0.21
C TRP A 511 28.30 41.40 -0.11
N CYS A 512 27.69 41.26 -1.28
CA CYS A 512 26.50 42.04 -1.56
C CYS A 512 25.25 41.33 -1.10
N VAL A 513 24.40 42.01 -0.35
CA VAL A 513 23.16 41.46 0.17
C VAL A 513 21.99 41.80 -0.76
N GLU A 514 21.41 40.79 -1.39
CA GLU A 514 20.26 40.94 -2.28
C GLU A 514 19.05 40.15 -1.75
N PRO A 515 17.82 40.69 -1.83
CA PRO A 515 16.62 39.89 -1.58
C PRO A 515 16.62 38.63 -2.44
N VAL A 516 16.19 37.50 -1.86
CA VAL A 516 15.96 36.26 -2.63
C VAL A 516 14.97 36.48 -3.77
N GLU A 517 13.99 37.37 -3.55
CA GLU A 517 12.96 37.75 -4.51
C GLU A 517 13.05 39.26 -4.80
N PRO A 518 13.88 39.67 -5.77
CA PRO A 518 13.95 41.07 -6.15
C PRO A 518 12.68 41.48 -6.91
N GLY A 519 12.19 42.68 -6.64
CA GLY A 519 11.04 43.24 -7.34
C GLY A 519 10.21 44.13 -6.44
N SER A 520 9.25 44.82 -7.06
CA SER A 520 8.35 45.70 -6.35
C SER A 520 6.92 45.59 -6.87
N ILE A 521 5.96 45.69 -5.97
CA ILE A 521 4.53 45.62 -6.24
C ILE A 521 3.80 46.84 -5.66
N THR A 522 2.63 47.15 -6.21
CA THR A 522 1.67 48.07 -5.61
C THR A 522 0.67 47.26 -4.80
N VAL A 523 0.30 47.74 -3.61
CA VAL A 523 -0.57 46.98 -2.70
C VAL A 523 -1.92 47.68 -2.56
N SER A 524 -2.99 46.96 -2.86
CA SER A 524 -4.36 47.42 -2.61
C SER A 524 -5.20 46.28 -2.03
N GLY A 525 -6.33 46.59 -1.41
CA GLY A 525 -7.20 45.57 -0.84
C GLY A 525 -8.53 46.11 -0.34
N SER A 526 -9.33 45.21 0.19
CA SER A 526 -10.60 45.53 0.83
C SER A 526 -10.83 44.68 2.08
N ILE A 527 -11.61 45.22 3.02
CA ILE A 527 -12.11 44.49 4.18
C ILE A 527 -13.63 44.42 4.07
N SER A 528 -14.20 43.21 4.12
CA SER A 528 -15.64 42.99 4.09
C SER A 528 -16.09 41.94 5.13
N ASP A 529 -17.40 41.83 5.35
CA ASP A 529 -17.98 40.74 6.15
C ASP A 529 -18.14 39.44 5.34
N GLU A 530 -18.64 38.38 5.98
CA GLU A 530 -18.87 37.08 5.33
C GLU A 530 -19.92 37.09 4.21
N ASN A 531 -20.77 38.12 4.14
CA ASN A 531 -21.79 38.30 3.11
C ASN A 531 -21.28 39.16 1.94
N GLY A 532 -20.03 39.62 2.01
CA GLY A 532 -19.42 40.50 1.01
C GLY A 532 -19.77 41.98 1.18
N ASN A 533 -20.38 42.38 2.29
CA ASN A 533 -20.61 43.80 2.57
C ASN A 533 -19.30 44.46 2.99
N SER A 534 -18.92 45.53 2.29
CA SER A 534 -17.75 46.33 2.63
C SER A 534 -17.80 46.90 4.05
N LEU A 535 -16.70 46.77 4.78
CA LEU A 535 -16.54 47.32 6.12
C LEU A 535 -15.68 48.58 6.07
N GLY A 536 -16.36 49.72 5.99
CA GLY A 536 -15.70 51.01 6.04
C GLY A 536 -15.20 51.38 7.42
N GLU A 537 -14.21 52.26 7.46
CA GLU A 537 -13.66 52.81 8.69
C GLU A 537 -12.95 51.84 9.65
N ILE A 538 -12.64 50.63 9.19
CA ILE A 538 -11.92 49.62 9.97
C ILE A 538 -10.45 50.01 10.06
N LYS A 539 -9.93 50.04 11.29
CA LYS A 539 -8.51 50.31 11.55
C LYS A 539 -7.69 49.03 11.35
N TYR A 540 -6.49 49.18 10.81
CA TYR A 540 -5.57 48.06 10.66
C TYR A 540 -4.11 48.53 10.69
N VAL A 541 -3.18 47.58 10.79
CA VAL A 541 -1.75 47.79 10.57
C VAL A 541 -1.33 46.82 9.47
N LEU A 542 -0.86 47.34 8.33
CA LEU A 542 -0.27 46.54 7.27
C LEU A 542 1.25 46.64 7.33
N ILE A 543 1.91 45.49 7.34
CA ILE A 543 3.37 45.33 7.42
C ILE A 543 3.85 44.66 6.14
N ALA A 544 4.78 45.31 5.45
CA ALA A 544 5.43 44.78 4.26
C ALA A 544 6.52 43.73 4.59
N PRO A 545 6.94 42.91 3.61
CA PRO A 545 7.97 41.87 3.79
C PRO A 545 9.33 42.40 4.25
N ASP A 546 9.67 43.64 3.88
CA ASP A 546 10.86 44.36 4.36
C ASP A 546 10.72 44.92 5.79
N GLY A 547 9.56 44.72 6.43
CA GLY A 547 9.24 45.18 7.77
C GLY A 547 8.64 46.57 7.83
N LYS A 548 8.49 47.29 6.73
CA LYS A 548 7.89 48.63 6.73
C LYS A 548 6.43 48.59 7.16
N PHE A 549 6.05 49.44 8.09
CA PHE A 549 4.65 49.75 8.34
C PHE A 549 4.14 50.66 7.22
N MET A 550 3.11 50.22 6.49
CA MET A 550 2.69 50.90 5.26
C MET A 550 2.11 52.31 5.52
N ASP A 551 1.45 52.53 6.67
CA ASP A 551 1.01 53.86 7.15
C ASP A 551 2.07 54.60 7.99
N GLY A 552 3.25 54.01 8.16
CA GLY A 552 4.35 54.55 8.96
C GLY A 552 4.27 54.22 10.46
N GLU A 553 5.22 54.78 11.21
CA GLU A 553 5.33 54.59 12.65
C GLU A 553 5.70 55.87 13.38
N ARG A 554 5.46 55.88 14.69
CA ARG A 554 6.00 56.90 15.58
C ARG A 554 7.50 56.69 15.69
N LYS A 555 8.27 57.60 15.09
CA LYS A 555 9.74 57.48 15.04
C LYS A 555 10.44 57.92 16.33
N CYS A 556 9.78 58.76 17.15
CA CYS A 556 10.42 59.48 18.25
C CYS A 556 9.52 59.55 19.50
N GLY A 557 10.13 59.90 20.63
CA GLY A 557 9.44 60.06 21.91
C GLY A 557 9.08 58.74 22.62
N PRO A 558 8.27 58.79 23.69
CA PRO A 558 7.95 57.62 24.52
C PRO A 558 7.19 56.50 23.79
N ASP A 559 6.48 56.84 22.72
CA ASP A 559 5.70 55.91 21.91
C ASP A 559 6.44 55.45 20.64
N ARG A 560 7.76 55.66 20.57
CA ARG A 560 8.54 55.29 19.39
C ARG A 560 8.42 53.79 19.08
N GLY A 561 8.48 53.44 17.80
CA GLY A 561 8.35 52.07 17.31
C GLY A 561 6.90 51.56 17.22
N LYS A 562 5.91 52.34 17.68
CA LYS A 562 4.49 51.99 17.53
C LYS A 562 3.98 52.36 16.13
N PRO A 563 3.25 51.46 15.44
CA PRO A 563 2.69 51.74 14.13
C PRO A 563 1.63 52.84 14.19
N ILE A 564 1.53 53.60 13.11
CA ILE A 564 0.35 54.41 12.81
C ILE A 564 -0.67 53.45 12.19
N LYS A 565 -1.89 53.46 12.71
CA LYS A 565 -2.95 52.60 12.18
C LYS A 565 -3.57 53.24 10.95
N GLY A 566 -3.57 52.52 9.84
CA GLY A 566 -4.39 52.83 8.67
C GLY A 566 -5.87 52.66 8.98
N LYS A 567 -6.71 53.15 8.08
CA LYS A 567 -8.17 53.06 8.16
C LYS A 567 -8.73 52.80 6.77
N THR A 568 -9.64 51.85 6.62
CA THR A 568 -10.32 51.62 5.33
C THR A 568 -11.17 52.82 4.94
N ALA A 569 -11.29 53.08 3.64
CA ALA A 569 -12.25 54.03 3.09
C ALA A 569 -13.68 53.59 3.39
N LEU A 570 -14.67 54.45 3.15
CA LEU A 570 -16.09 54.13 3.45
C LEU A 570 -16.61 52.90 2.69
N ASP A 571 -16.04 52.61 1.53
CA ASP A 571 -16.34 51.42 0.71
C ASP A 571 -15.51 50.19 1.11
N GLY A 572 -14.82 50.24 2.25
CA GLY A 572 -14.00 49.15 2.79
C GLY A 572 -12.64 48.97 2.11
N THR A 573 -12.27 49.81 1.14
CA THR A 573 -11.02 49.67 0.38
C THR A 573 -9.83 50.37 1.05
N PHE A 574 -8.63 49.97 0.64
CA PHE A 574 -7.38 50.67 0.93
C PHE A 574 -6.37 50.46 -0.21
N ALA A 575 -5.43 51.39 -0.37
CA ALA A 575 -4.39 51.30 -1.38
C ALA A 575 -3.12 52.05 -0.96
N TYR A 576 -1.98 51.49 -1.34
CA TYR A 576 -0.65 52.07 -1.22
C TYR A 576 -0.03 52.10 -2.61
N PRO A 577 -0.12 53.25 -3.32
CA PRO A 577 0.31 53.34 -4.72
C PRO A 577 1.84 53.22 -4.86
N ASP A 578 2.58 53.54 -3.80
CA ASP A 578 4.04 53.42 -3.77
C ASP A 578 4.47 51.94 -3.86
N GLN A 579 5.57 51.73 -4.57
CA GLN A 579 6.18 50.41 -4.73
C GLN A 579 6.63 49.83 -3.38
N SER A 580 6.32 48.56 -3.14
CA SER A 580 6.63 47.77 -1.95
C SER A 580 7.24 46.42 -2.33
N SER A 581 7.85 45.71 -1.37
CA SER A 581 8.57 44.45 -1.62
C SER A 581 7.64 43.25 -1.86
N ILE A 582 8.07 42.31 -2.73
CA ILE A 582 7.41 41.01 -2.90
C ILE A 582 7.62 40.16 -1.63
N GLY A 583 6.61 39.38 -1.24
CA GLY A 583 6.72 38.43 -0.13
C GLY A 583 5.51 38.35 0.79
N VAL A 584 5.73 37.93 2.04
CA VAL A 584 4.68 37.71 3.04
C VAL A 584 4.33 39.02 3.76
N TYR A 585 3.13 39.53 3.50
CA TYR A 585 2.54 40.66 4.21
C TYR A 585 1.80 40.20 5.46
N THR A 586 1.83 41.03 6.49
CA THR A 586 1.07 40.84 7.74
C THR A 586 0.07 41.96 7.88
N MET A 587 -1.20 41.62 8.07
CA MET A 587 -2.23 42.59 8.43
C MET A 587 -2.79 42.27 9.82
N GLU A 588 -2.72 43.25 10.72
CA GLU A 588 -3.45 43.20 11.98
C GLU A 588 -4.70 44.07 11.88
N VAL A 589 -5.86 43.43 11.84
CA VAL A 589 -7.15 44.12 11.72
C VAL A 589 -7.71 44.41 13.12
N GLU A 590 -8.20 45.62 13.36
CA GLU A 590 -8.95 45.93 14.58
C GLU A 590 -10.39 45.41 14.43
N LEU A 591 -10.61 44.18 14.90
CA LEU A 591 -11.90 43.51 14.87
C LEU A 591 -12.93 44.36 15.64
N PRO A 592 -14.07 44.74 15.02
CA PRO A 592 -15.02 45.67 15.62
C PRO A 592 -15.85 45.04 16.75
N HIS A 593 -16.17 43.74 16.67
CA HIS A 593 -17.06 43.07 17.62
C HIS A 593 -16.56 41.66 18.04
N PRO A 594 -15.36 41.51 18.65
CA PRO A 594 -14.86 40.20 19.08
C PRO A 594 -15.88 39.43 19.97
N PRO A 595 -16.00 38.09 19.85
CA PRO A 595 -15.13 37.18 19.09
C PRO A 595 -15.41 37.18 17.59
N GLN A 596 -14.36 37.45 16.81
CA GLN A 596 -14.37 37.41 15.35
C GLN A 596 -13.04 36.85 14.87
N ILE A 597 -13.02 36.35 13.64
CA ILE A 597 -11.79 36.00 12.92
C ILE A 597 -11.68 36.84 11.65
N ALA A 598 -10.45 37.17 11.28
CA ALA A 598 -10.10 37.71 9.98
C ALA A 598 -9.32 36.65 9.20
N HIS A 599 -9.61 36.51 7.92
CA HIS A 599 -8.85 35.64 7.02
C HIS A 599 -8.78 36.23 5.61
N ALA A 600 -7.79 35.81 4.83
CA ALA A 600 -7.71 36.21 3.42
C ALA A 600 -8.93 35.66 2.65
N LYS A 601 -9.55 36.48 1.79
CA LYS A 601 -10.73 36.11 1.00
C LYS A 601 -10.53 34.88 0.12
N THR A 602 -9.30 34.64 -0.33
CA THR A 602 -8.91 33.51 -1.18
C THR A 602 -8.63 32.23 -0.38
N LYS A 603 -8.82 32.23 0.94
CA LYS A 603 -8.53 31.11 1.84
C LYS A 603 -9.78 30.73 2.64
N PRO A 604 -9.95 29.45 3.02
CA PRO A 604 -11.09 29.01 3.80
C PRO A 604 -11.11 29.66 5.19
N PRO A 605 -12.29 29.84 5.82
CA PRO A 605 -12.40 30.45 7.15
C PRO A 605 -11.58 29.78 8.24
N ALA A 606 -11.28 28.48 8.09
CA ALA A 606 -10.41 27.72 8.98
C ALA A 606 -8.96 28.24 9.06
N THR A 607 -8.53 29.09 8.12
CA THR A 607 -7.25 29.82 8.21
C THR A 607 -7.31 31.00 9.18
N GLY A 608 -8.50 31.52 9.49
CA GLY A 608 -8.69 32.64 10.39
C GLY A 608 -8.49 32.24 11.84
N ARG A 609 -7.48 32.84 12.48
CA ARG A 609 -7.09 32.55 13.87
C ARG A 609 -7.50 33.64 14.86
N GLY A 610 -7.85 34.82 14.36
CA GLY A 610 -8.24 36.00 15.12
C GLY A 610 -8.00 37.25 14.28
N SER A 611 -7.37 38.29 14.83
CA SER A 611 -7.15 39.58 14.17
C SER A 611 -6.00 39.63 13.14
N VAL A 612 -5.10 38.64 13.14
CA VAL A 612 -3.91 38.63 12.28
C VAL A 612 -4.13 37.82 11.02
N VAL A 613 -3.85 38.41 9.85
CA VAL A 613 -3.92 37.77 8.54
C VAL A 613 -2.54 37.80 7.90
N CYS A 614 -2.05 36.63 7.49
CA CYS A 614 -0.81 36.48 6.73
C CYS A 614 -1.16 36.21 5.26
N LYS A 615 -0.59 36.98 4.33
CA LYS A 615 -0.77 36.73 2.90
C LYS A 615 0.48 37.06 2.12
N ARG A 616 0.90 36.14 1.27
CA ARG A 616 1.98 36.35 0.33
C ARG A 616 1.47 37.04 -0.94
N LEU A 617 2.21 38.03 -1.45
CA LEU A 617 1.90 38.79 -2.66
C LEU A 617 3.09 38.76 -3.62
N ASP A 618 2.86 38.26 -4.85
CA ASP A 618 3.93 37.84 -5.78
C ASP A 618 3.86 38.51 -7.17
N SER A 619 2.90 39.40 -7.46
CA SER A 619 2.75 40.05 -8.77
C SER A 619 2.06 41.42 -8.71
N GLY A 620 2.14 42.20 -9.79
CA GLY A 620 1.79 43.64 -9.85
C GLY A 620 0.33 44.02 -9.57
N ASP A 621 -0.62 43.07 -9.59
CA ASP A 621 -2.05 43.28 -9.26
C ASP A 621 -2.48 42.48 -8.01
N ALA A 622 -1.56 42.24 -7.07
CA ALA A 622 -1.83 41.40 -5.90
C ALA A 622 -2.71 42.13 -4.85
N VAL A 623 -4.00 41.81 -4.83
CA VAL A 623 -4.98 42.40 -3.90
C VAL A 623 -4.97 41.70 -2.54
N PHE A 624 -4.83 42.43 -1.44
CA PHE A 624 -4.94 41.94 -0.06
C PHE A 624 -6.39 42.07 0.46
N ASP A 625 -7.28 41.22 -0.05
CA ASP A 625 -8.68 41.17 0.43
C ASP A 625 -8.82 40.33 1.70
N VAL A 626 -9.52 40.87 2.70
CA VAL A 626 -9.78 40.26 4.00
C VAL A 626 -11.28 40.14 4.25
N ILE A 627 -11.69 38.99 4.78
CA ILE A 627 -13.04 38.75 5.31
C ILE A 627 -12.96 38.74 6.83
N ILE A 628 -13.82 39.52 7.49
CA ILE A 628 -14.08 39.41 8.93
C ILE A 628 -15.36 38.60 9.11
N ARG A 629 -15.31 37.60 10.00
CA ARG A 629 -16.43 36.73 10.30
C ARG A 629 -16.65 36.61 11.81
N SER A 630 -17.92 36.62 12.22
CA SER A 630 -18.30 36.41 13.62
C SER A 630 -18.16 34.95 14.06
N GLY A 631 -17.50 34.70 15.20
CA GLY A 631 -17.28 33.36 15.74
C GLY A 631 -15.88 33.15 16.31
N THR A 632 -15.66 32.00 16.92
CA THR A 632 -14.35 31.57 17.43
C THR A 632 -13.62 30.69 16.41
N PRO A 633 -12.27 30.66 16.40
CA PRO A 633 -11.51 29.79 15.51
C PRO A 633 -11.98 28.34 15.53
N SER A 634 -12.23 27.78 16.71
CA SER A 634 -12.69 26.40 16.89
C SER A 634 -13.99 26.04 16.16
N GLN A 635 -14.89 27.01 15.93
CA GLN A 635 -16.13 26.79 15.17
C GLN A 635 -15.88 26.63 13.67
N PHE A 636 -14.73 27.09 13.17
CA PHE A 636 -14.33 27.00 11.78
C PHE A 636 -13.24 25.95 11.56
N ALA A 637 -12.85 25.20 12.59
CA ALA A 637 -11.90 24.11 12.47
C ALA A 637 -12.44 23.04 11.51
N VAL A 638 -11.57 22.51 10.65
CA VAL A 638 -11.92 21.39 9.76
C VAL A 638 -11.92 20.10 10.57
N ASN A 639 -13.04 19.39 10.59
CA ASN A 639 -13.21 18.17 11.38
C ASN A 639 -13.10 16.91 10.51
N PRO A 640 -12.40 15.87 10.98
CA PRO A 640 -12.40 14.57 10.33
C PRO A 640 -13.75 13.87 10.47
N LEU A 641 -14.14 13.13 9.43
CA LEU A 641 -15.36 12.34 9.35
C LEU A 641 -15.02 10.90 8.95
N ILE A 642 -15.61 9.94 9.65
CA ILE A 642 -15.56 8.51 9.28
C ILE A 642 -17.00 8.03 9.19
N THR A 643 -17.41 7.56 8.01
CA THR A 643 -18.75 7.01 7.76
C THR A 643 -18.63 5.54 7.41
N LEU A 644 -19.42 4.69 8.08
CA LEU A 644 -19.44 3.25 7.85
C LEU A 644 -20.78 2.85 7.22
N THR A 645 -20.76 2.04 6.17
CA THR A 645 -22.00 1.41 5.67
C THR A 645 -22.53 0.38 6.67
N SER A 646 -21.63 -0.36 7.31
CA SER A 646 -21.90 -1.27 8.41
C SER A 646 -20.73 -1.25 9.38
N ALA A 647 -21.00 -1.28 10.69
CA ALA A 647 -19.98 -1.48 11.71
C ALA A 647 -19.57 -2.95 11.87
N ILE A 648 -20.27 -3.87 11.20
CA ILE A 648 -20.04 -5.32 11.29
C ILE A 648 -19.45 -5.83 9.99
N VAL A 649 -18.34 -6.57 10.08
CA VAL A 649 -17.77 -7.36 8.99
C VAL A 649 -17.74 -8.84 9.38
N VAL A 650 -17.86 -9.73 8.42
CA VAL A 650 -17.76 -11.17 8.66
C VAL A 650 -16.34 -11.66 8.43
N VAL A 651 -15.84 -12.52 9.32
CA VAL A 651 -14.52 -13.12 9.20
C VAL A 651 -14.46 -14.03 7.97
N LYS A 652 -13.53 -13.73 7.06
CA LYS A 652 -13.33 -14.48 5.83
C LYS A 652 -12.59 -15.79 6.11
N LYS A 653 -13.18 -16.91 5.67
CA LYS A 653 -12.59 -18.25 5.72
C LYS A 653 -12.02 -18.61 4.35
N SER A 654 -11.13 -19.59 4.26
CA SER A 654 -10.49 -20.00 3.00
C SER A 654 -11.47 -20.42 1.91
N TYR A 655 -12.68 -20.80 2.30
CA TYR A 655 -13.77 -21.22 1.43
C TYR A 655 -14.95 -20.24 1.46
N THR A 656 -14.88 -19.07 2.09
CA THR A 656 -15.93 -18.04 1.98
C THR A 656 -15.38 -16.79 1.32
N ASN A 657 -16.27 -15.96 0.77
CA ASN A 657 -15.93 -14.65 0.26
C ASN A 657 -16.99 -13.61 0.65
N PRO A 658 -17.08 -13.25 1.95
CA PRO A 658 -17.87 -12.12 2.41
C PRO A 658 -17.62 -10.85 1.61
N ALA A 659 -18.66 -10.07 1.35
CA ALA A 659 -18.56 -8.74 0.78
C ALA A 659 -17.91 -7.78 1.79
N ARG A 660 -16.93 -7.00 1.30
CA ARG A 660 -16.27 -5.97 2.08
C ARG A 660 -17.23 -4.81 2.37
N GLN A 661 -17.12 -4.22 3.55
CA GLN A 661 -17.96 -3.10 3.96
C GLN A 661 -17.27 -1.77 3.69
N LEU A 662 -17.99 -0.80 3.11
CA LEU A 662 -17.43 0.51 2.76
C LEU A 662 -17.26 1.38 4.01
N VAL A 663 -16.08 1.99 4.10
CA VAL A 663 -15.66 3.01 5.06
C VAL A 663 -15.23 4.24 4.28
N THR A 664 -15.93 5.35 4.47
CA THR A 664 -15.60 6.62 3.82
C THR A 664 -14.93 7.55 4.80
N LEU A 665 -13.69 7.94 4.50
CA LEU A 665 -12.96 8.99 5.22
C LEU A 665 -13.20 10.32 4.53
N LYS A 666 -13.52 11.37 5.28
CA LYS A 666 -13.74 12.70 4.72
C LYS A 666 -13.39 13.81 5.70
N THR A 667 -13.36 15.05 5.23
CA THR A 667 -13.51 16.26 6.06
C THR A 667 -14.88 16.92 5.87
N ASP A 668 -15.30 17.71 6.86
CA ASP A 668 -16.56 18.47 6.81
C ASP A 668 -16.49 19.75 5.96
N ALA A 669 -15.28 20.19 5.62
CA ALA A 669 -14.98 21.33 4.76
C ALA A 669 -13.77 21.05 3.86
N GLU A 670 -13.48 21.97 2.94
CA GLU A 670 -12.26 21.93 2.12
C GLU A 670 -11.02 21.90 3.02
N PHE A 671 -10.12 20.96 2.74
CA PHE A 671 -8.96 20.67 3.57
C PHE A 671 -7.67 20.67 2.77
N ILE A 672 -6.69 21.43 3.26
CA ILE A 672 -5.32 21.50 2.74
C ILE A 672 -4.40 21.07 3.89
N GLY A 673 -3.88 19.86 3.79
CA GLY A 673 -3.13 19.19 4.85
C GLY A 673 -3.04 17.70 4.57
N ALA A 674 -2.87 16.91 5.63
CA ALA A 674 -2.89 15.45 5.56
C ALA A 674 -3.81 14.88 6.65
N GLY A 675 -4.30 13.66 6.46
CA GLY A 675 -5.01 12.92 7.49
C GLY A 675 -4.44 11.52 7.61
N THR A 676 -4.15 11.09 8.83
CA THR A 676 -3.63 9.76 9.13
C THR A 676 -4.75 8.91 9.74
N LEU A 677 -5.01 7.75 9.14
CA LEU A 677 -5.92 6.75 9.69
C LEU A 677 -5.13 5.73 10.52
N GLU A 678 -5.52 5.54 11.78
CA GLU A 678 -4.98 4.52 12.67
C GLU A 678 -6.04 3.47 13.02
N ARG A 679 -5.60 2.26 13.37
CA ARG A 679 -6.47 1.19 13.88
C ARG A 679 -5.94 0.63 15.20
N SER A 680 -6.84 0.25 16.11
CA SER A 680 -6.46 -0.31 17.42
C SER A 680 -5.90 -1.74 17.38
N ASN A 681 -6.32 -2.56 16.41
CA ASN A 681 -5.88 -3.95 16.24
C ASN A 681 -6.05 -4.43 14.78
N ASN A 682 -5.66 -5.68 14.49
CA ASN A 682 -5.60 -6.24 13.13
C ASN A 682 -6.76 -7.20 12.79
N ALA A 683 -7.85 -7.22 13.58
CA ALA A 683 -9.00 -8.10 13.32
C ALA A 683 -9.70 -7.78 11.98
N ILE A 684 -9.56 -6.54 11.50
CA ILE A 684 -10.12 -6.06 10.23
C ILE A 684 -8.99 -5.54 9.34
N ARG A 685 -9.01 -5.98 8.08
CA ARG A 685 -8.13 -5.54 6.99
C ARG A 685 -8.86 -4.52 6.11
N PHE A 686 -8.13 -3.61 5.48
CA PHE A 686 -8.70 -2.52 4.70
C PHE A 686 -8.11 -2.51 3.29
N PHE A 687 -8.95 -2.30 2.29
CA PHE A 687 -8.58 -2.34 0.88
C PHE A 687 -9.04 -1.09 0.16
N ILE A 688 -8.37 -0.71 -0.93
CA ILE A 688 -8.76 0.45 -1.75
C ILE A 688 -9.92 0.15 -2.72
N ALA A 689 -10.34 -1.12 -2.82
CA ALA A 689 -11.40 -1.56 -3.71
C ALA A 689 -12.26 -2.67 -3.09
N ALA A 690 -13.52 -2.74 -3.53
CA ALA A 690 -14.47 -3.78 -3.12
C ALA A 690 -14.02 -5.20 -3.49
N THR A 691 -13.21 -5.32 -4.55
CA THR A 691 -12.60 -6.58 -5.00
C THR A 691 -11.12 -6.35 -5.33
N GLY A 692 -10.31 -7.41 -5.33
CA GLY A 692 -8.86 -7.33 -5.55
C GLY A 692 -8.04 -7.34 -4.26
N ASN A 693 -6.72 -7.34 -4.40
CA ASN A 693 -5.78 -7.68 -3.32
C ASN A 693 -4.93 -6.49 -2.83
N THR A 694 -5.22 -5.27 -3.27
CA THR A 694 -4.50 -4.08 -2.81
C THR A 694 -5.01 -3.64 -1.44
N GLU A 695 -4.37 -4.16 -0.40
CA GLU A 695 -4.58 -3.79 0.99
C GLU A 695 -3.82 -2.50 1.32
N ILE A 696 -4.41 -1.63 2.15
CA ILE A 696 -3.66 -0.52 2.76
C ILE A 696 -2.87 -1.04 3.96
N THR A 697 -1.61 -0.61 4.10
CA THR A 697 -0.82 -0.93 5.28
C THR A 697 -0.79 0.25 6.25
N PHE A 698 -0.84 -0.03 7.55
CA PHE A 698 -0.80 1.01 8.59
C PHE A 698 0.66 1.33 8.95
N ASN A 699 1.44 1.75 7.96
CA ASN A 699 2.89 1.92 8.01
C ASN A 699 3.36 3.39 8.14
N GLY A 700 2.43 4.34 8.22
CA GLY A 700 2.70 5.78 8.21
C GLY A 700 2.85 6.38 6.81
N THR A 701 2.62 5.59 5.75
CA THR A 701 2.64 6.03 4.35
C THR A 701 1.30 5.73 3.67
N ASP A 702 0.88 4.46 3.60
CA ASP A 702 -0.35 4.07 2.88
C ASP A 702 -1.63 4.49 3.63
N ASN A 703 -1.52 4.70 4.94
CA ASN A 703 -2.60 5.17 5.80
C ASN A 703 -2.58 6.70 6.01
N VAL A 704 -1.80 7.42 5.21
CA VAL A 704 -1.77 8.90 5.18
C VAL A 704 -2.39 9.36 3.87
N PHE A 705 -3.44 10.18 3.99
CA PHE A 705 -4.20 10.70 2.87
C PHE A 705 -3.99 12.21 2.75
N ASP A 706 -3.84 12.70 1.53
CA ASP A 706 -3.73 14.13 1.30
C ASP A 706 -5.09 14.84 1.49
N GLY A 707 -5.04 16.16 1.67
CA GLY A 707 -6.23 16.96 1.93
C GLY A 707 -7.24 16.98 0.78
N ALA A 708 -6.79 16.85 -0.47
CA ALA A 708 -7.67 16.82 -1.63
C ALA A 708 -8.47 15.50 -1.68
N GLN A 709 -7.80 14.38 -1.41
CA GLN A 709 -8.41 13.06 -1.24
C GLN A 709 -9.46 13.07 -0.13
N LEU A 710 -9.15 13.64 1.03
CA LEU A 710 -10.08 13.72 2.15
C LEU A 710 -11.25 14.69 1.91
N THR A 711 -11.02 15.77 1.16
CA THR A 711 -12.09 16.69 0.75
C THR A 711 -13.08 16.00 -0.21
N ALA A 712 -12.56 15.22 -1.17
CA ALA A 712 -13.37 14.44 -2.11
C ALA A 712 -14.10 13.27 -1.41
N GLY A 713 -13.43 12.64 -0.45
CA GLY A 713 -13.87 11.44 0.25
C GLY A 713 -13.10 10.21 -0.23
N VAL A 714 -12.44 9.52 0.71
CA VAL A 714 -11.63 8.33 0.43
C VAL A 714 -12.44 7.07 0.75
N PRO A 715 -12.77 6.23 -0.26
CA PRO A 715 -13.42 4.95 -0.03
C PRO A 715 -12.40 3.87 0.35
N LEU A 716 -12.60 3.25 1.51
CA LEU A 716 -11.89 2.06 1.96
C LEU A 716 -12.86 0.91 2.18
N PHE A 717 -12.39 -0.32 2.04
CA PHE A 717 -13.22 -1.52 2.09
C PHE A 717 -12.71 -2.47 3.18
N ALA A 718 -13.50 -2.64 4.23
CA ALA A 718 -13.19 -3.45 5.40
C ALA A 718 -13.53 -4.94 5.19
N GLU A 719 -12.59 -5.83 5.54
CA GLU A 719 -12.72 -7.28 5.48
C GLU A 719 -12.32 -7.90 6.83
N GLY A 720 -13.13 -8.80 7.38
CA GLY A 720 -12.82 -9.49 8.63
C GLY A 720 -11.71 -10.53 8.44
N ALA A 721 -10.64 -10.45 9.23
CA ALA A 721 -9.51 -11.38 9.19
C ALA A 721 -9.51 -12.35 10.36
N THR A 722 -9.76 -11.85 11.58
CA THR A 722 -9.92 -12.66 12.79
C THR A 722 -11.11 -12.14 13.60
N PRO A 723 -11.77 -12.98 14.41
CA PRO A 723 -12.90 -12.51 15.21
C PRO A 723 -12.46 -11.44 16.22
N SER A 724 -13.32 -10.45 16.42
CA SER A 724 -13.20 -9.47 17.49
C SER A 724 -13.32 -10.15 18.86
N THR A 725 -12.59 -9.62 19.84
CA THR A 725 -12.62 -10.05 21.24
C THR A 725 -13.91 -9.66 21.95
N THR A 726 -14.40 -8.46 21.67
CA THR A 726 -15.69 -7.92 22.13
C THR A 726 -16.33 -7.11 21.00
N ILE A 727 -17.60 -6.76 21.15
CA ILE A 727 -18.23 -5.77 20.25
C ILE A 727 -17.44 -4.45 20.31
N ASP A 728 -17.30 -3.80 19.16
CA ASP A 728 -16.71 -2.46 18.98
C ASP A 728 -15.23 -2.35 19.37
N ASP A 729 -14.46 -3.46 19.33
CA ASP A 729 -13.06 -3.48 19.75
C ASP A 729 -12.07 -2.92 18.71
N VAL A 730 -12.46 -2.89 17.43
CA VAL A 730 -11.65 -2.28 16.36
C VAL A 730 -12.01 -0.79 16.26
N GLN A 731 -11.13 0.06 16.77
CA GLN A 731 -11.28 1.51 16.70
C GLN A 731 -10.49 2.02 15.49
N LEU A 732 -11.15 2.79 14.64
CA LEU A 732 -10.55 3.53 13.53
C LEU A 732 -10.50 5.00 13.90
N THR A 733 -9.30 5.57 13.97
CA THR A 733 -9.10 6.98 14.34
C THR A 733 -8.48 7.74 13.17
N LEU A 734 -9.19 8.75 12.68
CA LEU A 734 -8.69 9.68 11.66
C LEU A 734 -8.24 10.97 12.33
N THR A 735 -6.95 11.27 12.22
CA THR A 735 -6.31 12.48 12.77
C THR A 735 -5.88 13.38 11.62
N LEU A 736 -6.32 14.63 11.61
CA LEU A 736 -5.91 15.62 10.63
C LEU A 736 -4.67 16.38 11.10
N SER A 737 -3.80 16.77 10.15
CA SER A 737 -2.66 17.65 10.36
C SER A 737 -2.62 18.72 9.27
N SER A 738 -2.49 19.97 9.68
CA SER A 738 -2.31 21.10 8.77
C SER A 738 -1.49 22.18 9.45
N VAL A 739 -0.61 22.81 8.67
CA VAL A 739 0.20 23.95 9.13
C VAL A 739 -0.55 25.28 9.03
N ASP A 740 -1.55 25.36 8.14
CA ASP A 740 -2.26 26.60 7.84
C ASP A 740 -3.70 26.59 8.38
N LEU A 741 -4.36 25.42 8.44
CA LEU A 741 -5.76 25.29 8.87
C LEU A 741 -5.88 24.87 10.33
N LEU A 742 -6.88 25.41 11.04
CA LEU A 742 -7.25 24.84 12.32
C LEU A 742 -7.98 23.54 12.06
N VAL A 743 -7.54 22.48 12.71
CA VAL A 743 -8.15 21.16 12.62
C VAL A 743 -8.85 20.82 13.93
N GLY A 744 -9.97 20.13 13.81
CA GLY A 744 -10.71 19.60 14.95
C GLY A 744 -10.01 18.42 15.62
N PRO A 745 -10.59 17.91 16.72
CA PRO A 745 -10.08 16.70 17.36
C PRO A 745 -10.16 15.48 16.42
N PRO A 746 -9.33 14.44 16.65
CA PRO A 746 -9.44 13.18 15.90
C PRO A 746 -10.85 12.59 15.97
N LYS A 747 -11.27 11.94 14.89
CA LYS A 747 -12.56 11.24 14.81
C LYS A 747 -12.33 9.75 14.93
N THR A 748 -13.01 9.13 15.89
CA THR A 748 -13.01 7.67 16.06
C THR A 748 -14.35 7.05 15.65
N ALA A 749 -14.28 5.92 14.96
CA ALA A 749 -15.41 5.02 14.69
C ALA A 749 -15.04 3.59 15.14
N THR A 750 -16.02 2.77 15.52
CA THR A 750 -15.80 1.40 15.97
C THR A 750 -16.38 0.38 15.01
N MET A 751 -15.73 -0.78 14.91
CA MET A 751 -16.16 -1.90 14.09
C MET A 751 -15.97 -3.23 14.85
N THR A 752 -16.70 -4.26 14.41
CA THR A 752 -16.62 -5.62 14.95
C THR A 752 -16.45 -6.63 13.81
N ALA A 753 -15.46 -7.51 13.92
CA ALA A 753 -15.32 -8.68 13.06
C ALA A 753 -16.02 -9.88 13.69
N VAL A 754 -17.05 -10.42 13.03
CA VAL A 754 -17.87 -11.51 13.55
C VAL A 754 -17.55 -12.80 12.80
N GLU A 755 -17.13 -13.83 13.52
CA GLU A 755 -16.98 -15.18 12.99
C GLU A 755 -18.25 -15.99 13.23
N LEU A 756 -18.72 -16.65 12.17
CA LEU A 756 -19.88 -17.54 12.21
C LEU A 756 -19.40 -18.98 12.09
N THR A 757 -20.06 -19.93 12.77
CA THR A 757 -19.68 -21.34 12.70
C THR A 757 -20.89 -22.23 12.43
N LEU A 758 -20.83 -22.95 11.30
CA LEU A 758 -21.80 -23.95 10.88
C LEU A 758 -21.15 -25.32 10.78
N GLU A 759 -21.74 -26.32 11.44
CA GLU A 759 -21.21 -27.67 11.56
C GLU A 759 -22.19 -28.69 11.00
N ILE A 760 -21.65 -29.79 10.44
CA ILE A 760 -22.43 -30.96 10.07
C ILE A 760 -21.77 -32.21 10.65
N GLY A 761 -22.57 -33.05 11.30
CA GLY A 761 -22.13 -34.27 11.93
C GLY A 761 -21.71 -35.35 10.92
N ASP A 762 -20.75 -36.18 11.32
CA ASP A 762 -20.42 -37.39 10.60
C ASP A 762 -21.48 -38.49 10.84
N ARG A 763 -21.11 -39.76 10.65
CA ARG A 763 -21.95 -40.90 11.04
C ARG A 763 -21.91 -41.07 12.55
N ARG A 764 -23.08 -41.42 13.08
CA ARG A 764 -23.23 -41.81 14.47
C ARG A 764 -22.34 -43.03 14.78
N SER A 765 -21.61 -42.96 15.89
CA SER A 765 -20.73 -44.04 16.37
C SER A 765 -21.49 -45.09 17.19
N ALA A 766 -22.56 -44.70 17.87
CA ALA A 766 -23.43 -45.60 18.63
C ALA A 766 -24.85 -45.00 18.80
N PRO A 767 -25.91 -45.82 18.95
CA PRO A 767 -27.28 -45.34 19.20
C PRO A 767 -27.35 -44.33 20.35
N GLY A 768 -28.03 -43.21 20.15
CA GLY A 768 -28.20 -42.15 21.17
C GLY A 768 -26.97 -41.27 21.42
N VAL A 769 -25.87 -41.46 20.68
CA VAL A 769 -24.71 -40.57 20.71
C VAL A 769 -24.80 -39.58 19.55
N ASP A 770 -24.63 -38.29 19.84
CA ASP A 770 -24.58 -37.24 18.82
C ASP A 770 -23.40 -37.48 17.88
N PRO A 771 -23.60 -37.41 16.55
CA PRO A 771 -22.51 -37.52 15.60
C PRO A 771 -21.47 -36.42 15.80
N VAL A 772 -20.20 -36.79 15.81
CA VAL A 772 -19.09 -35.84 15.91
C VAL A 772 -19.09 -34.92 14.68
N PRO A 773 -19.00 -33.58 14.85
CA PRO A 773 -18.87 -32.66 13.74
C PRO A 773 -17.69 -33.00 12.82
N LEU A 774 -17.90 -32.87 11.51
CA LEU A 774 -16.80 -32.92 10.55
C LEU A 774 -15.81 -31.77 10.80
N SER A 775 -14.53 -32.01 10.51
CA SER A 775 -13.53 -30.95 10.54
C SER A 775 -13.84 -29.84 9.53
N THR A 776 -13.28 -28.64 9.74
CA THR A 776 -13.46 -27.49 8.84
C THR A 776 -13.08 -27.79 7.38
N ALA A 777 -12.05 -28.62 7.16
CA ALA A 777 -11.70 -29.06 5.81
C ALA A 777 -12.72 -30.10 5.29
N ALA A 778 -13.04 -31.12 6.10
CA ALA A 778 -13.91 -32.23 5.69
C ALA A 778 -15.35 -31.80 5.39
N LYS A 779 -15.87 -30.78 6.09
CA LYS A 779 -17.21 -30.22 5.82
C LYS A 779 -17.30 -29.50 4.47
N ILE A 780 -16.16 -29.23 3.82
CA ILE A 780 -16.06 -28.55 2.52
C ILE A 780 -15.59 -29.51 1.43
N ASP A 781 -14.59 -30.35 1.72
CA ASP A 781 -13.99 -31.31 0.80
C ASP A 781 -13.58 -32.60 1.55
N PRO A 782 -14.21 -33.77 1.27
CA PRO A 782 -15.21 -34.01 0.22
C PRO A 782 -16.62 -33.48 0.55
N GLY A 783 -16.85 -32.92 1.74
CA GLY A 783 -18.19 -32.60 2.24
C GLY A 783 -18.92 -33.84 2.77
N ARG A 784 -20.18 -33.67 3.18
CA ARG A 784 -21.01 -34.76 3.70
C ARG A 784 -21.80 -35.44 2.59
N SER A 785 -21.70 -36.77 2.48
CA SER A 785 -22.60 -37.54 1.61
C SER A 785 -23.91 -37.87 2.34
N LEU A 786 -25.04 -37.52 1.74
CA LEU A 786 -26.38 -37.92 2.18
C LEU A 786 -27.02 -38.83 1.13
N GLU A 787 -27.93 -39.70 1.56
CA GLU A 787 -28.77 -40.47 0.64
C GLU A 787 -30.05 -39.69 0.33
N ILE A 788 -30.56 -39.82 -0.90
CA ILE A 788 -31.90 -39.32 -1.22
C ILE A 788 -32.95 -40.04 -0.36
N ARG A 789 -33.96 -39.31 0.10
CA ARG A 789 -35.04 -39.86 0.92
C ARG A 789 -35.68 -41.10 0.28
N ASP A 790 -35.62 -42.23 0.99
CA ASP A 790 -36.35 -43.46 0.68
C ASP A 790 -37.82 -43.34 1.16
N PRO A 791 -38.81 -43.74 0.34
CA PRO A 791 -40.19 -43.99 0.75
C PRO A 791 -40.38 -44.77 2.07
N ASN A 792 -39.45 -45.66 2.42
CA ASN A 792 -39.53 -46.50 3.63
C ASN A 792 -38.84 -45.89 4.87
N ASN A 793 -38.27 -44.68 4.77
CA ASN A 793 -37.64 -43.95 5.90
C ASN A 793 -36.50 -44.70 6.61
N VAL A 794 -35.74 -45.53 5.89
CA VAL A 794 -34.73 -46.44 6.48
C VAL A 794 -33.34 -45.83 6.70
N HIS A 795 -33.18 -44.52 6.47
CA HIS A 795 -31.92 -43.80 6.63
C HIS A 795 -32.09 -42.63 7.61
N GLU A 796 -31.10 -42.42 8.48
CA GLU A 796 -31.07 -41.32 9.45
C GLU A 796 -30.78 -39.97 8.77
N ARG A 797 -31.23 -38.87 9.40
CA ARG A 797 -30.86 -37.51 9.01
C ARG A 797 -29.48 -37.15 9.55
N ALA A 798 -28.78 -36.22 8.92
CA ALA A 798 -27.49 -35.74 9.40
C ALA A 798 -27.67 -34.57 10.36
N LEU A 799 -26.95 -34.58 11.48
CA LEU A 799 -26.97 -33.48 12.46
C LEU A 799 -26.36 -32.23 11.82
N LEU A 800 -27.09 -31.13 11.79
CA LEU A 800 -26.65 -29.81 11.36
C LEU A 800 -26.69 -28.89 12.58
N MET A 801 -25.63 -28.11 12.82
CA MET A 801 -25.52 -27.33 14.05
C MET A 801 -25.02 -25.92 13.79
N VAL A 802 -25.74 -24.93 14.32
CA VAL A 802 -25.36 -23.51 14.29
C VAL A 802 -24.77 -23.15 15.65
N ARG A 803 -23.51 -22.71 15.69
CA ARG A 803 -22.87 -22.23 16.92
C ARG A 803 -23.17 -20.75 17.16
N PRO A 804 -23.09 -20.26 18.42
CA PRO A 804 -23.11 -18.83 18.68
C PRO A 804 -22.01 -18.12 17.87
N ALA A 805 -22.32 -16.93 17.37
CA ALA A 805 -21.33 -16.08 16.71
C ALA A 805 -20.20 -15.70 17.67
N ASN A 806 -19.01 -15.42 17.14
CA ASN A 806 -17.86 -14.96 17.91
C ASN A 806 -17.52 -13.52 17.48
N PRO A 807 -17.60 -12.51 18.37
CA PRO A 807 -17.79 -12.62 19.82
C PRO A 807 -19.22 -13.02 20.22
N ALA A 808 -19.34 -13.84 21.28
CA ALA A 808 -20.62 -14.35 21.79
C ALA A 808 -21.60 -13.26 22.25
N THR A 809 -21.08 -12.06 22.53
CA THR A 809 -21.88 -10.89 22.89
C THR A 809 -22.61 -10.26 21.71
N PHE A 810 -22.31 -10.66 20.46
CA PHE A 810 -23.01 -10.20 19.26
C PHE A 810 -24.53 -10.43 19.36
N THR A 811 -25.33 -9.40 19.11
CA THR A 811 -26.80 -9.43 19.29
C THR A 811 -27.59 -9.56 17.98
N GLY A 812 -26.93 -9.60 16.82
CA GLY A 812 -27.60 -9.72 15.53
C GLY A 812 -28.22 -11.09 15.27
N ASN A 813 -29.04 -11.17 14.21
CA ASN A 813 -29.69 -12.41 13.80
C ASN A 813 -28.81 -13.15 12.78
N LEU A 814 -28.62 -14.44 13.00
CA LEU A 814 -28.00 -15.34 12.04
C LEU A 814 -29.05 -15.88 11.06
N VAL A 815 -28.64 -16.17 9.83
CA VAL A 815 -29.54 -16.65 8.78
C VAL A 815 -29.00 -17.94 8.19
N LEU A 816 -29.70 -19.04 8.42
CA LEU A 816 -29.38 -20.36 7.86
C LEU A 816 -30.19 -20.60 6.57
N THR A 817 -29.50 -20.78 5.46
CA THR A 817 -30.09 -20.89 4.12
C THR A 817 -29.69 -22.20 3.45
N ALA A 818 -30.63 -22.91 2.86
CA ALA A 818 -30.32 -24.03 1.96
C ALA A 818 -29.75 -23.50 0.63
N MET A 819 -28.65 -24.08 0.15
CA MET A 819 -28.01 -23.63 -1.09
C MET A 819 -28.86 -23.90 -2.34
N ASN A 820 -29.73 -24.92 -2.29
CA ASN A 820 -30.68 -25.27 -3.33
C ASN A 820 -31.78 -26.20 -2.79
N ASP A 821 -32.66 -26.65 -3.68
CA ASP A 821 -33.80 -27.54 -3.41
C ASP A 821 -33.42 -29.02 -3.19
N LYS A 822 -32.13 -29.36 -3.20
CA LYS A 822 -31.65 -30.75 -3.01
C LYS A 822 -31.50 -31.14 -1.55
N VAL A 823 -31.52 -30.18 -0.63
CA VAL A 823 -31.46 -30.43 0.81
C VAL A 823 -32.65 -29.82 1.52
N ARG A 824 -33.02 -30.42 2.65
CA ARG A 824 -34.07 -29.93 3.55
C ARG A 824 -33.55 -29.89 4.96
N VAL A 825 -34.08 -28.98 5.76
CA VAL A 825 -33.76 -28.81 7.18
C VAL A 825 -35.00 -29.11 8.03
N PHE A 826 -34.81 -29.79 9.15
CA PHE A 826 -35.86 -30.18 10.10
C PHE A 826 -35.48 -29.74 11.51
N ALA A 827 -36.47 -29.57 12.39
CA ALA A 827 -36.27 -29.16 13.77
C ALA A 827 -35.57 -30.27 14.59
N GLU A 828 -34.93 -29.90 15.71
CA GLU A 828 -34.20 -30.83 16.59
C GLU A 828 -35.02 -32.08 16.99
N ALA A 829 -36.32 -31.93 17.23
CA ALA A 829 -37.22 -33.03 17.61
C ALA A 829 -37.47 -34.04 16.48
N ASP A 830 -37.17 -33.69 15.23
CA ASP A 830 -37.45 -34.49 14.03
C ASP A 830 -36.17 -35.21 13.53
N GLU A 831 -35.44 -35.88 14.42
CA GLU A 831 -34.30 -36.70 14.02
C GLU A 831 -34.74 -37.89 13.15
N VAL A 832 -35.66 -38.69 13.70
CA VAL A 832 -36.11 -39.93 13.10
C VAL A 832 -37.19 -39.61 12.05
N PRO A 833 -37.00 -40.00 10.79
CA PRO A 833 -37.95 -39.62 9.76
C PRO A 833 -39.28 -40.37 9.84
N ALA A 834 -40.38 -39.62 9.86
CA ALA A 834 -41.75 -40.14 9.91
C ALA A 834 -42.59 -39.63 8.73
N THR A 835 -43.64 -40.38 8.38
CA THR A 835 -44.59 -40.00 7.33
C THR A 835 -45.36 -38.75 7.73
N GLY A 836 -45.41 -37.75 6.85
CA GLY A 836 -46.14 -36.49 7.09
C GLY A 836 -45.35 -35.39 7.79
N GLN A 837 -44.08 -35.59 8.13
CA GLN A 837 -43.21 -34.52 8.62
C GLN A 837 -42.92 -33.48 7.52
N THR A 838 -43.05 -32.20 7.88
CA THR A 838 -42.81 -31.07 6.98
C THR A 838 -41.44 -30.45 7.28
N PRO A 839 -40.59 -30.17 6.28
CA PRO A 839 -39.34 -29.47 6.50
C PRO A 839 -39.57 -28.04 6.99
N LEU A 840 -38.63 -27.52 7.78
CA LEU A 840 -38.61 -26.10 8.13
C LEU A 840 -38.37 -25.25 6.87
N PRO A 841 -38.97 -24.06 6.77
CA PRO A 841 -38.74 -23.16 5.64
C PRO A 841 -37.28 -22.71 5.59
N THR A 842 -36.82 -22.27 4.43
CA THR A 842 -35.48 -21.70 4.26
C THR A 842 -35.63 -20.34 3.58
N PRO A 843 -35.03 -19.26 4.12
CA PRO A 843 -34.08 -19.25 5.24
C PRO A 843 -34.71 -19.35 6.64
N GLN A 844 -33.93 -19.82 7.61
CA GLN A 844 -34.24 -19.73 9.05
C GLN A 844 -33.52 -18.53 9.65
N VAL A 845 -34.25 -17.64 10.34
CA VAL A 845 -33.69 -16.49 11.07
C VAL A 845 -33.57 -16.83 12.55
N ILE A 846 -32.35 -16.76 13.09
CA ILE A 846 -31.98 -17.26 14.41
C ILE A 846 -31.36 -16.10 15.21
N PRO A 847 -32.04 -15.57 16.24
CA PRO A 847 -31.44 -14.57 17.12
C PRO A 847 -30.21 -15.14 17.84
N ASN A 848 -29.02 -14.53 17.71
CA ASN A 848 -27.78 -15.12 18.24
C ASN A 848 -27.85 -15.42 19.75
N GLY A 849 -28.49 -14.56 20.53
CA GLY A 849 -28.67 -14.75 21.98
C GLY A 849 -29.57 -15.94 22.37
N THR A 850 -30.24 -16.59 21.42
CA THR A 850 -31.04 -17.81 21.66
C THR A 850 -30.26 -19.10 21.40
N ILE A 851 -29.05 -19.00 20.84
CA ILE A 851 -28.23 -20.15 20.49
C ILE A 851 -27.53 -20.66 21.76
N PRO A 852 -27.74 -21.93 22.15
CA PRO A 852 -27.03 -22.53 23.28
C PRO A 852 -25.51 -22.53 23.08
N PRO A 853 -24.68 -22.51 24.16
CA PRO A 853 -23.23 -22.61 24.03
C PRO A 853 -22.75 -23.86 23.27
N ASP A 854 -23.50 -24.96 23.39
CA ASP A 854 -23.27 -26.22 22.68
C ASP A 854 -23.88 -26.27 21.26
N GLY A 855 -24.48 -25.17 20.81
CA GLY A 855 -25.03 -24.99 19.46
C GLY A 855 -26.52 -25.31 19.34
N LEU A 856 -27.19 -24.64 18.40
CA LEU A 856 -28.58 -24.90 18.03
C LEU A 856 -28.62 -26.02 16.98
N LYS A 857 -29.39 -27.08 17.26
CA LYS A 857 -29.42 -28.30 16.44
C LYS A 857 -30.56 -28.29 15.43
N PHE A 858 -30.26 -28.82 14.25
CA PHE A 858 -31.17 -29.09 13.15
C PHE A 858 -30.84 -30.45 12.52
N TRP A 859 -31.73 -30.97 11.69
CA TRP A 859 -31.50 -32.20 10.94
C TRP A 859 -31.56 -31.97 9.43
N ALA A 860 -30.51 -32.38 8.72
CA ALA A 860 -30.37 -32.25 7.27
C ALA A 860 -30.75 -33.56 6.55
N GLU A 861 -31.46 -33.42 5.42
CA GLU A 861 -31.94 -34.53 4.59
C GLU A 861 -31.74 -34.27 3.09
N GLY A 862 -31.41 -35.32 2.33
CA GLY A 862 -31.36 -35.28 0.87
C GLY A 862 -32.75 -35.37 0.22
N ALA A 863 -33.13 -34.32 -0.52
CA ALA A 863 -34.40 -34.23 -1.24
C ALA A 863 -34.29 -34.63 -2.71
N ASN A 864 -33.19 -34.27 -3.39
CA ASN A 864 -32.95 -34.56 -4.81
C ASN A 864 -31.49 -34.99 -5.02
N VAL A 865 -31.25 -35.91 -5.96
CA VAL A 865 -29.89 -36.41 -6.25
C VAL A 865 -28.99 -35.30 -6.78
N SER A 866 -27.74 -35.27 -6.31
CA SER A 866 -26.71 -34.35 -6.80
C SER A 866 -26.34 -34.68 -8.25
N ALA A 867 -26.27 -33.64 -9.08
CA ALA A 867 -25.80 -33.74 -10.46
C ALA A 867 -24.27 -33.85 -10.53
N SER A 868 -23.58 -33.36 -9.50
CA SER A 868 -22.13 -33.46 -9.35
C SER A 868 -21.77 -33.52 -7.87
N PRO A 869 -20.62 -34.11 -7.48
CA PRO A 869 -20.15 -34.02 -6.10
C PRO A 869 -20.11 -32.56 -5.64
N ARG A 870 -20.48 -32.32 -4.37
CA ARG A 870 -20.35 -31.02 -3.68
C ARG A 870 -21.25 -29.90 -4.22
N ASP A 871 -22.35 -30.26 -4.88
CA ASP A 871 -23.26 -29.30 -5.54
C ASP A 871 -24.41 -28.77 -4.67
N SER A 872 -24.44 -29.12 -3.38
CA SER A 872 -25.48 -28.69 -2.44
C SER A 872 -24.90 -28.44 -1.04
N GLY A 873 -25.72 -27.98 -0.10
CA GLY A 873 -25.27 -27.62 1.23
C GLY A 873 -26.15 -26.61 1.95
N PHE A 874 -25.65 -26.11 3.07
CA PHE A 874 -26.25 -25.00 3.83
C PHE A 874 -25.23 -23.89 4.04
N GLN A 875 -25.72 -22.66 4.07
CA GLN A 875 -24.94 -21.44 4.24
C GLN A 875 -25.47 -20.65 5.43
N LEU A 876 -24.55 -20.11 6.23
CA LEU A 876 -24.85 -19.28 7.40
C LEU A 876 -24.32 -17.86 7.17
N GLY A 877 -25.19 -16.88 7.40
CA GLY A 877 -24.87 -15.45 7.32
C GLY A 877 -25.45 -14.65 8.48
N ILE A 878 -25.35 -13.32 8.38
CA ILE A 878 -25.93 -12.32 9.26
C ILE A 878 -27.01 -11.57 8.49
N GLN A 879 -28.20 -11.44 9.07
CA GLN A 879 -29.34 -10.79 8.45
C GLN A 879 -29.00 -9.35 8.02
N ASP A 880 -29.36 -9.00 6.79
CA ASP A 880 -29.20 -7.67 6.17
C ASP A 880 -27.75 -7.13 6.06
N ILE A 881 -26.74 -7.95 6.40
CA ILE A 881 -25.32 -7.54 6.37
C ILE A 881 -24.52 -8.42 5.41
N GLU A 882 -24.51 -9.74 5.61
CA GLU A 882 -23.67 -10.66 4.85
C GLU A 882 -24.26 -12.07 4.83
N LYS A 883 -24.25 -12.73 3.66
CA LYS A 883 -24.81 -14.07 3.50
C LYS A 883 -23.78 -15.20 3.59
N ASP A 884 -22.49 -14.95 3.33
CA ASP A 884 -21.44 -15.95 3.19
C ASP A 884 -20.47 -16.01 4.37
N GLY A 885 -20.97 -16.24 5.59
CA GLY A 885 -20.13 -16.33 6.79
C GLY A 885 -19.53 -17.71 7.04
N ASP A 886 -20.32 -18.77 6.88
CA ASP A 886 -19.83 -20.15 6.90
C ASP A 886 -20.73 -21.05 6.06
N ARG A 887 -20.23 -22.23 5.71
CA ARG A 887 -21.00 -23.21 4.93
C ARG A 887 -20.61 -24.64 5.21
N VAL A 888 -21.55 -25.54 4.95
CA VAL A 888 -21.33 -26.99 4.88
C VAL A 888 -21.72 -27.49 3.50
N ILE A 889 -20.88 -28.34 2.92
CA ILE A 889 -21.07 -28.88 1.58
C ILE A 889 -21.62 -30.30 1.67
N ILE A 890 -22.61 -30.61 0.83
CA ILE A 890 -23.34 -31.85 0.82
C ILE A 890 -23.39 -32.43 -0.61
N THR A 891 -23.24 -33.75 -0.73
CA THR A 891 -23.52 -34.51 -1.96
C THR A 891 -24.65 -35.50 -1.69
N ILE A 892 -25.72 -35.46 -2.48
CA ILE A 892 -26.84 -36.38 -2.38
C ILE A 892 -26.62 -37.53 -3.37
N THR A 893 -26.48 -38.75 -2.86
CA THR A 893 -26.22 -39.95 -3.65
C THR A 893 -27.48 -40.78 -3.85
N PRO A 894 -27.65 -41.44 -5.01
CA PRO A 894 -28.65 -42.48 -5.17
C PRO A 894 -28.18 -43.76 -4.44
N GLY A 895 -29.07 -44.45 -3.71
CA GLY A 895 -28.74 -45.79 -3.18
C GLY A 895 -28.41 -46.78 -4.33
N ARG A 896 -27.51 -47.77 -4.10
CA ARG A 896 -27.08 -48.75 -5.14
C ARG A 896 -28.00 -49.97 -5.16
N ILE A 897 -28.20 -50.60 -6.33
CA ILE A 897 -28.97 -51.85 -6.48
C ILE A 897 -28.01 -53.02 -6.77
N LEU A 898 -27.93 -53.99 -5.86
CA LEU A 898 -27.26 -55.27 -6.07
C LEU A 898 -28.17 -56.22 -6.84
N THR A 899 -27.72 -56.72 -7.99
CA THR A 899 -28.40 -57.77 -8.74
C THR A 899 -27.52 -59.02 -8.78
N LEU A 900 -27.98 -60.15 -8.26
CA LEU A 900 -27.27 -61.44 -8.34
C LEU A 900 -28.14 -62.48 -9.02
N ARG A 901 -27.56 -63.32 -9.88
CA ARG A 901 -28.21 -64.51 -10.44
C ARG A 901 -27.57 -65.76 -9.87
N LEU A 902 -28.37 -66.57 -9.18
CA LEU A 902 -27.95 -67.83 -8.58
C LEU A 902 -28.23 -68.98 -9.52
N ILE A 903 -27.22 -69.81 -9.76
CA ILE A 903 -27.29 -71.03 -10.58
C ILE A 903 -26.74 -72.22 -9.79
N ASP A 904 -27.25 -73.42 -10.04
CA ASP A 904 -26.78 -74.67 -9.44
C ASP A 904 -25.55 -75.26 -10.17
N ASP A 905 -25.07 -76.41 -9.69
CA ASP A 905 -23.92 -77.14 -10.22
C ASP A 905 -24.13 -77.67 -11.66
N ARG A 906 -25.37 -77.63 -12.17
CA ARG A 906 -25.76 -77.99 -13.54
C ARG A 906 -26.05 -76.77 -14.41
N GLY A 907 -25.79 -75.56 -13.89
CA GLY A 907 -26.03 -74.29 -14.58
C GLY A 907 -27.51 -73.89 -14.66
N GLN A 908 -28.41 -74.55 -13.92
CA GLN A 908 -29.82 -74.20 -13.87
C GLN A 908 -30.07 -73.10 -12.82
N PRO A 909 -31.01 -72.18 -13.04
CA PRO A 909 -31.32 -71.15 -12.05
C PRO A 909 -31.81 -71.73 -10.72
N VAL A 910 -31.32 -71.20 -9.61
CA VAL A 910 -31.85 -71.49 -8.27
C VAL A 910 -33.12 -70.65 -8.07
N LYS A 911 -34.28 -71.20 -8.44
CA LYS A 911 -35.55 -70.47 -8.50
C LYS A 911 -36.24 -70.39 -7.13
N ASN A 912 -36.89 -69.27 -6.85
CA ASN A 912 -37.76 -69.08 -5.67
C ASN A 912 -37.10 -69.46 -4.32
N ALA A 913 -35.77 -69.39 -4.24
CA ALA A 913 -35.05 -69.68 -3.02
C ALA A 913 -35.05 -68.45 -2.10
N SER A 914 -35.45 -68.65 -0.85
CA SER A 914 -35.34 -67.65 0.20
C SER A 914 -33.88 -67.37 0.52
N TYR A 915 -33.53 -66.09 0.67
CA TYR A 915 -32.20 -65.64 1.00
C TYR A 915 -32.20 -64.63 2.16
N ARG A 916 -31.07 -64.57 2.86
CA ARG A 916 -30.66 -63.45 3.71
C ARG A 916 -29.38 -62.85 3.17
N LEU A 917 -29.37 -61.55 2.95
CA LEU A 917 -28.21 -60.79 2.46
C LEU A 917 -27.79 -59.81 3.55
N GLN A 918 -26.57 -59.96 4.05
CA GLN A 918 -25.91 -58.93 4.84
C GLN A 918 -25.06 -58.07 3.90
N ALA A 919 -25.24 -56.75 3.90
CA ALA A 919 -24.38 -55.83 3.16
C ALA A 919 -24.08 -54.61 4.04
N ALA A 920 -22.79 -54.34 4.27
CA ALA A 920 -22.33 -53.50 5.36
C ALA A 920 -22.94 -53.95 6.72
N ASP A 921 -23.62 -53.04 7.43
CA ASP A 921 -24.26 -53.20 8.73
C ASP A 921 -25.77 -53.50 8.64
N LYS A 922 -26.32 -53.67 7.43
CA LYS A 922 -27.74 -53.96 7.20
C LYS A 922 -27.97 -55.41 6.72
N GLU A 923 -29.06 -56.01 7.18
CA GLU A 923 -29.52 -57.34 6.78
C GLU A 923 -30.83 -57.22 5.99
N PHE A 924 -30.91 -57.92 4.87
CA PHE A 924 -32.03 -57.94 3.94
C PHE A 924 -32.53 -59.38 3.76
N THR A 925 -33.84 -59.57 3.63
CA THR A 925 -34.43 -60.89 3.35
C THR A 925 -35.27 -60.83 2.09
N GLY A 926 -35.31 -61.93 1.34
CA GLY A 926 -36.07 -61.98 0.09
C GLY A 926 -36.10 -63.36 -0.54
N SER A 927 -36.59 -63.45 -1.78
CA SER A 927 -36.53 -64.68 -2.58
C SER A 927 -36.08 -64.38 -4.00
N THR A 928 -35.30 -65.29 -4.60
CA THR A 928 -34.90 -65.19 -6.02
C THR A 928 -36.11 -65.41 -6.93
N ASN A 929 -36.18 -64.76 -8.09
CA ASN A 929 -37.27 -64.99 -9.05
C ASN A 929 -37.12 -66.32 -9.84
N VAL A 930 -38.01 -66.54 -10.81
CA VAL A 930 -38.02 -67.75 -11.69
C VAL A 930 -36.77 -67.89 -12.58
N GLN A 931 -35.97 -66.85 -12.72
CA GLN A 931 -34.69 -66.84 -13.43
C GLN A 931 -33.48 -66.96 -12.48
N GLY A 932 -33.73 -67.17 -11.19
CA GLY A 932 -32.72 -67.25 -10.13
C GLY A 932 -32.13 -65.89 -9.75
N ILE A 933 -32.76 -64.78 -10.15
CA ILE A 933 -32.25 -63.43 -9.92
C ILE A 933 -32.80 -62.87 -8.61
N LEU A 934 -31.94 -62.30 -7.78
CA LEU A 934 -32.30 -61.42 -6.66
C LEU A 934 -31.84 -59.98 -6.95
N GLN A 935 -32.69 -59.01 -6.62
CA GLN A 935 -32.38 -57.58 -6.73
C GLN A 935 -32.64 -56.91 -5.38
N GLN A 936 -31.61 -56.33 -4.79
CA GLN A 936 -31.70 -55.68 -3.48
C GLN A 936 -31.02 -54.32 -3.53
N ARG A 937 -31.71 -53.26 -3.08
CA ARG A 937 -31.07 -51.97 -2.85
C ARG A 937 -30.18 -52.09 -1.61
N ILE A 938 -28.90 -51.80 -1.78
CA ILE A 938 -27.86 -51.87 -0.73
C ILE A 938 -27.24 -50.49 -0.52
N PRO A 939 -26.67 -50.22 0.68
CA PRO A 939 -25.93 -49.00 0.94
C PRO A 939 -24.83 -48.79 -0.11
N SER A 940 -24.64 -47.54 -0.56
CA SER A 940 -23.70 -47.23 -1.64
C SER A 940 -22.23 -47.55 -1.28
N ASN A 941 -21.91 -47.55 0.01
CA ASN A 941 -20.61 -47.85 0.60
C ASN A 941 -20.39 -49.34 0.94
N ALA A 942 -21.35 -50.23 0.67
CA ALA A 942 -21.17 -51.66 0.93
C ALA A 942 -20.14 -52.23 -0.05
N ILE A 943 -18.94 -52.55 0.45
CA ILE A 943 -17.84 -53.15 -0.33
C ILE A 943 -17.74 -54.67 -0.17
N THR A 944 -18.40 -55.22 0.86
CA THR A 944 -18.50 -56.65 1.15
C THR A 944 -19.93 -56.99 1.56
N GLY A 945 -20.34 -58.23 1.31
CA GLY A 945 -21.61 -58.76 1.79
C GLY A 945 -21.56 -60.25 2.05
N LYS A 946 -22.60 -60.81 2.66
CA LYS A 946 -22.76 -62.24 2.89
C LYS A 946 -24.16 -62.66 2.50
N LEU A 947 -24.27 -63.56 1.53
CA LEU A 947 -25.53 -64.15 1.10
C LEU A 947 -25.69 -65.53 1.72
N LEU A 948 -26.77 -65.74 2.48
CA LEU A 948 -27.17 -67.02 3.03
C LEU A 948 -28.42 -67.49 2.31
N LEU A 949 -28.42 -68.74 1.81
CA LEU A 949 -29.61 -69.38 1.27
C LEU A 949 -30.23 -70.32 2.32
N ASP A 950 -31.55 -70.31 2.41
CA ASP A 950 -32.26 -71.12 3.40
C ASP A 950 -32.31 -72.62 3.00
N SER A 951 -31.37 -73.37 3.58
CA SER A 951 -31.38 -74.76 4.09
C SER A 951 -31.94 -75.97 3.31
N LYS A 952 -32.36 -75.89 2.03
CA LYS A 952 -32.92 -77.09 1.34
C LYS A 952 -32.06 -77.77 0.26
N LEU A 953 -30.80 -77.38 0.01
CA LEU A 953 -30.15 -77.77 -1.26
C LEU A 953 -28.81 -78.52 -1.21
N PHE A 954 -28.19 -78.82 -0.06
CA PHE A 954 -26.97 -79.64 -0.07
C PHE A 954 -26.90 -80.64 1.09
N HIS A 955 -26.77 -81.92 0.73
CA HIS A 955 -26.36 -82.96 1.66
C HIS A 955 -24.93 -83.37 1.33
N ARG A 956 -23.98 -83.14 2.26
CA ARG A 956 -22.65 -83.74 2.14
C ARG A 956 -22.64 -85.02 2.97
N ARG A 957 -22.29 -86.16 2.35
CA ARG A 957 -22.08 -87.41 3.08
C ARG A 957 -20.75 -87.31 3.82
N ASN A 958 -20.77 -87.40 5.14
CA ASN A 958 -19.55 -87.51 5.93
C ASN A 958 -18.80 -88.77 5.48
N LEU A 959 -17.58 -88.61 4.96
CA LEU A 959 -16.81 -89.71 4.37
C LEU A 959 -16.30 -90.72 5.42
N GLN A 960 -16.37 -90.38 6.71
CA GLN A 960 -15.95 -91.23 7.82
C GLN A 960 -17.16 -91.92 8.49
N THR A 961 -18.31 -91.26 8.59
CA THR A 961 -19.48 -91.80 9.31
C THR A 961 -20.66 -92.19 8.41
N GLY A 962 -20.65 -91.77 7.14
CA GLY A 962 -21.74 -92.03 6.19
C GLY A 962 -22.99 -91.17 6.40
N GLU A 963 -23.00 -90.30 7.40
CA GLU A 963 -24.14 -89.47 7.78
C GLU A 963 -24.32 -88.26 6.86
N LEU A 964 -25.56 -87.87 6.55
CA LEU A 964 -25.87 -86.70 5.73
C LEU A 964 -25.78 -85.44 6.62
N VAL A 965 -24.75 -84.63 6.40
CA VAL A 965 -24.59 -83.34 7.09
C VAL A 965 -25.29 -82.24 6.28
N ILE A 966 -26.11 -81.45 6.96
CA ILE A 966 -26.75 -80.24 6.41
C ILE A 966 -25.78 -79.08 6.60
N ASP A 967 -25.18 -78.60 5.51
CA ASP A 967 -24.39 -77.37 5.50
C ASP A 967 -25.28 -76.20 5.05
N ILE A 968 -25.26 -75.11 5.81
CA ILE A 968 -25.87 -73.83 5.38
C ILE A 968 -24.94 -73.24 4.34
N TRP A 969 -25.42 -73.11 3.09
CA TRP A 969 -24.64 -72.50 2.04
C TRP A 969 -24.60 -70.98 2.22
N SER A 970 -23.42 -70.45 2.53
CA SER A 970 -23.15 -69.01 2.58
C SER A 970 -22.10 -68.62 1.54
N ILE A 971 -22.36 -67.54 0.81
CA ILE A 971 -21.39 -66.90 -0.09
C ILE A 971 -20.97 -65.57 0.50
N ASP A 972 -19.66 -65.37 0.66
CA ASP A 972 -19.11 -64.05 0.90
C ASP A 972 -18.99 -63.31 -0.46
N LEU A 973 -19.60 -62.13 -0.53
CA LEU A 973 -19.67 -61.29 -1.71
C LEU A 973 -18.65 -60.16 -1.59
N GLN A 974 -17.87 -59.95 -2.65
CA GLN A 974 -17.11 -58.72 -2.86
C GLN A 974 -17.97 -57.80 -3.72
N LEU A 975 -18.44 -56.69 -3.14
CA LEU A 975 -19.39 -55.75 -3.76
C LEU A 975 -18.66 -54.57 -4.40
N GLN A 976 -17.61 -54.87 -5.17
CA GLN A 976 -16.84 -53.89 -5.92
C GLN A 976 -17.35 -53.79 -7.37
N ASP A 977 -17.27 -52.60 -7.96
CA ASP A 977 -17.60 -52.45 -9.38
C ASP A 977 -16.56 -53.20 -10.22
N LEU A 978 -17.04 -54.07 -11.13
CA LEU A 978 -16.16 -54.77 -12.07
C LEU A 978 -15.74 -53.80 -13.17
N ASP A 979 -14.44 -53.71 -13.44
CA ASP A 979 -13.94 -53.03 -14.64
C ASP A 979 -14.64 -53.59 -15.89
N PRO A 980 -14.87 -52.79 -16.96
CA PRO A 980 -15.52 -53.26 -18.17
C PRO A 980 -14.84 -54.51 -18.77
N PRO A 981 -15.57 -55.42 -19.42
CA PRO A 981 -15.02 -56.70 -19.91
C PRO A 981 -13.97 -56.56 -21.03
N ASN A 982 -13.81 -55.36 -21.60
CA ASN A 982 -12.74 -55.07 -22.57
C ASN A 982 -11.41 -54.71 -21.91
N LYS A 983 -11.38 -54.44 -20.59
CA LYS A 983 -10.15 -54.32 -19.81
C LYS A 983 -9.72 -55.68 -19.28
N VAL A 984 -8.41 -55.92 -19.22
CA VAL A 984 -7.83 -57.16 -18.68
C VAL A 984 -8.24 -57.39 -17.22
N THR A 985 -8.28 -56.34 -16.41
CA THR A 985 -8.78 -56.38 -15.02
C THR A 985 -10.24 -56.87 -14.96
N GLY A 986 -11.10 -56.29 -15.80
CA GLY A 986 -12.50 -56.67 -15.91
C GLY A 986 -12.72 -58.11 -16.38
N ALA A 987 -11.89 -58.57 -17.32
CA ALA A 987 -11.91 -59.94 -17.81
C ALA A 987 -11.41 -60.95 -16.78
N LYS A 988 -10.29 -60.67 -16.09
CA LYS A 988 -9.74 -61.54 -15.03
C LYS A 988 -10.74 -61.76 -13.91
N ALA A 989 -11.38 -60.68 -13.44
CA ALA A 989 -12.38 -60.77 -12.39
C ALA A 989 -13.56 -61.65 -12.82
N ARG A 990 -14.07 -61.47 -14.04
CA ARG A 990 -15.16 -62.31 -14.59
C ARG A 990 -14.74 -63.77 -14.76
N LEU A 991 -13.55 -64.04 -15.27
CA LEU A 991 -13.04 -65.41 -15.43
C LEU A 991 -12.88 -66.11 -14.08
N ASN A 992 -12.28 -65.43 -13.09
CA ASN A 992 -12.17 -65.94 -11.73
C ASN A 992 -13.55 -66.26 -11.13
N ASN A 993 -14.51 -65.35 -11.32
CA ASN A 993 -15.88 -65.55 -10.84
C ASN A 993 -16.63 -66.67 -11.58
N LEU A 994 -16.29 -66.93 -12.84
CA LEU A 994 -16.79 -68.06 -13.62
C LEU A 994 -16.07 -69.39 -13.29
N GLY A 995 -15.17 -69.40 -12.30
CA GLY A 995 -14.39 -70.58 -11.92
C GLY A 995 -13.21 -70.89 -12.83
N LEU A 996 -12.90 -70.01 -13.79
CA LEU A 996 -11.76 -70.10 -14.68
C LEU A 996 -10.62 -69.26 -14.12
N PHE A 997 -9.82 -69.88 -13.25
CA PHE A 997 -8.76 -69.19 -12.53
C PHE A 997 -7.78 -68.45 -13.46
N ALA A 998 -7.87 -67.11 -13.45
CA ALA A 998 -7.09 -66.15 -14.23
C ALA A 998 -6.01 -65.43 -13.38
N GLY A 999 -5.67 -65.98 -12.21
CA GLY A 999 -4.65 -65.45 -11.30
C GLY A 999 -5.24 -64.85 -10.02
N ILE A 1000 -4.40 -64.79 -8.97
CA ILE A 1000 -4.79 -64.28 -7.64
C ILE A 1000 -5.00 -62.76 -7.66
N GLN A 1001 -4.16 -62.03 -8.41
CA GLN A 1001 -4.27 -60.57 -8.52
C GLN A 1001 -5.02 -60.17 -9.80
N VAL A 1002 -6.06 -59.35 -9.62
CA VAL A 1002 -6.80 -58.72 -10.71
C VAL A 1002 -6.06 -57.45 -11.12
N ASN A 1003 -5.04 -57.61 -11.98
CA ASN A 1003 -4.26 -56.51 -12.54
C ASN A 1003 -4.46 -56.39 -14.07
N SER A 1004 -3.92 -55.34 -14.67
CA SER A 1004 -4.05 -55.04 -16.11
C SER A 1004 -3.19 -55.92 -17.01
N ASN A 1005 -2.37 -56.81 -16.45
CA ASN A 1005 -1.40 -57.61 -17.22
C ASN A 1005 -2.03 -58.89 -17.77
N LEU A 1006 -1.94 -59.09 -19.08
CA LEU A 1006 -2.40 -60.33 -19.73
C LEU A 1006 -1.34 -61.44 -19.60
N ASP A 1007 -1.16 -61.95 -18.39
CA ASP A 1007 -0.19 -63.01 -18.07
C ASP A 1007 -0.59 -64.38 -18.63
N ASP A 1008 0.34 -65.34 -18.62
CA ASP A 1008 0.12 -66.67 -19.18
C ASP A 1008 -1.02 -67.43 -18.51
N GLN A 1009 -1.26 -67.20 -17.22
CA GLN A 1009 -2.37 -67.80 -16.49
C GLN A 1009 -3.71 -67.25 -16.98
N THR A 1010 -3.79 -65.94 -17.19
CA THR A 1010 -4.95 -65.25 -17.74
C THR A 1010 -5.22 -65.68 -19.18
N LYS A 1011 -4.18 -65.82 -20.01
CA LYS A 1011 -4.31 -66.35 -21.38
C LYS A 1011 -4.86 -67.76 -21.37
N ARG A 1012 -4.39 -68.64 -20.48
CA ARG A 1012 -4.93 -70.00 -20.32
C ARG A 1012 -6.38 -70.01 -19.86
N ALA A 1013 -6.76 -69.13 -18.94
CA ALA A 1013 -8.13 -68.97 -18.50
C ALA A 1013 -9.05 -68.50 -19.64
N LEU A 1014 -8.57 -67.54 -20.45
CA LEU A 1014 -9.26 -67.08 -21.66
C LEU A 1014 -9.38 -68.20 -22.70
N GLN A 1015 -8.33 -68.98 -22.97
CA GLN A 1015 -8.39 -70.13 -23.89
C GLN A 1015 -9.42 -71.17 -23.43
N ARG A 1016 -9.48 -71.45 -22.12
CA ARG A 1016 -10.50 -72.35 -21.55
C ARG A 1016 -11.90 -71.77 -21.72
N PHE A 1017 -12.09 -70.49 -21.43
CA PHE A 1017 -13.36 -69.80 -21.63
C PHE A 1017 -13.81 -69.85 -23.09
N GLN A 1018 -12.91 -69.50 -24.02
CA GLN A 1018 -13.15 -69.52 -25.46
C GLN A 1018 -13.54 -70.94 -25.92
N THR A 1019 -12.78 -71.95 -25.51
CA THR A 1019 -13.08 -73.36 -25.83
C THR A 1019 -14.44 -73.80 -25.30
N LEU A 1020 -14.77 -73.46 -24.04
CA LEU A 1020 -16.05 -73.79 -23.41
C LEU A 1020 -17.26 -73.17 -24.13
N HIS A 1021 -17.05 -72.02 -24.78
CA HIS A 1021 -18.11 -71.27 -25.45
C HIS A 1021 -18.04 -71.32 -26.99
N GLY A 1022 -17.22 -72.21 -27.56
CA GLY A 1022 -17.13 -72.40 -29.01
C GLY A 1022 -16.50 -71.22 -29.77
N ILE A 1023 -15.67 -70.41 -29.10
CA ILE A 1023 -14.87 -69.33 -29.68
C ILE A 1023 -13.47 -69.87 -29.96
N GLU A 1024 -12.81 -69.37 -31.01
CA GLU A 1024 -11.43 -69.74 -31.32
C GLU A 1024 -10.52 -69.45 -30.10
N PRO A 1025 -9.71 -70.42 -29.62
CA PRO A 1025 -8.95 -70.31 -28.38
C PRO A 1025 -7.67 -69.49 -28.55
N THR A 1026 -7.81 -68.22 -28.92
CA THR A 1026 -6.72 -67.27 -29.16
C THR A 1026 -5.96 -66.88 -27.89
N GLY A 1027 -6.59 -67.02 -26.72
CA GLY A 1027 -6.07 -66.56 -25.43
C GLY A 1027 -6.03 -65.03 -25.28
N ASN A 1028 -6.61 -64.30 -26.24
CA ASN A 1028 -6.67 -62.86 -26.26
C ASN A 1028 -8.10 -62.37 -25.95
N LEU A 1029 -8.21 -61.13 -25.49
CA LEU A 1029 -9.49 -60.44 -25.30
C LEU A 1029 -10.02 -59.89 -26.63
N ASP A 1030 -10.29 -60.77 -27.59
CA ASP A 1030 -10.93 -60.38 -28.85
C ASP A 1030 -12.40 -59.96 -28.64
N SER A 1031 -12.97 -59.27 -29.63
CA SER A 1031 -14.34 -58.73 -29.55
C SER A 1031 -15.38 -59.80 -29.27
N ALA A 1032 -15.23 -61.01 -29.84
CA ALA A 1032 -16.11 -62.15 -29.59
C ALA A 1032 -16.02 -62.63 -28.13
N THR A 1033 -14.81 -62.72 -27.57
CA THR A 1033 -14.57 -63.10 -26.17
C THR A 1033 -15.10 -62.04 -25.21
N GLN A 1034 -14.88 -60.75 -25.51
CA GLN A 1034 -15.43 -59.64 -24.71
C GLN A 1034 -16.95 -59.64 -24.70
N GLN A 1035 -17.58 -59.83 -25.85
CA GLN A 1035 -19.04 -59.94 -25.97
C GLN A 1035 -19.54 -61.15 -25.16
N LYS A 1036 -18.87 -62.30 -25.27
CA LYS A 1036 -19.32 -63.50 -24.56
C LYS A 1036 -19.13 -63.40 -23.05
N LEU A 1037 -18.05 -62.78 -22.57
CA LEU A 1037 -17.86 -62.46 -21.15
C LEU A 1037 -18.98 -61.54 -20.63
N ARG A 1038 -19.37 -60.54 -21.43
CA ARG A 1038 -20.51 -59.66 -21.11
C ARG A 1038 -21.83 -60.42 -21.06
N GLU A 1039 -22.05 -61.36 -21.98
CA GLU A 1039 -23.26 -62.21 -22.00
C GLU A 1039 -23.32 -63.17 -20.80
N GLN A 1040 -22.19 -63.75 -20.39
CA GLN A 1040 -22.16 -64.79 -19.34
C GLN A 1040 -22.12 -64.22 -17.92
N TYR A 1041 -21.46 -63.09 -17.68
CA TYR A 1041 -21.25 -62.55 -16.33
C TYR A 1041 -21.66 -61.07 -16.18
N GLY A 1042 -22.27 -60.47 -17.23
CA GLY A 1042 -22.77 -59.10 -17.19
C GLY A 1042 -21.71 -58.03 -17.45
N SER A 1043 -22.17 -56.79 -17.60
CA SER A 1043 -21.38 -55.57 -17.84
C SER A 1043 -20.58 -55.12 -16.65
#